data_AF-A0A6G7LSZ3-F1
#
_entry.id   AF-A0A6G7LSZ3-F1
#
_cell.length_a   1.000
_cell.length_b   1.000
_cell.length_c   1.000
_cell.angle_alpha   90.00
_cell.angle_beta   90.00
_cell.angle_gamma   90.00
#
_symmetry.space_group_name_H-M   'P 1'
#
loop_
_entity.id
_entity.type
_entity.pdbx_description
1 polymer ?
#
loop_
_entity_poly.entity_id
_entity_poly.type
_entity_poly.pdbx_seq_one_letter_code
_entity_poly.pdbx_strand_id
1 'polypeptide(L)'
;MTHLPWYRQPLLLSLMAGLIGFACNSFPIPLFANVQLVLGNTFYVLVAILLGPWYALLAAATSVTSLMLQWDSPHVYLLFCLEALALGFARQRRWPAFYAGVCFWLLLGMPLIYVYLLFFSDLPSEYIPFVVIKQSVNAMVYITLACLIVLVTPALKRLTGRQLPAKRSGFGEQLFYSFLLLLNLSLMLSTLVFNYYWVNKQQQILGKHLHETGKNIGLAVEHYLARHQSVIATAAELIKHSAPSPDELQRMLSRLHKLNPGFLTMLIANGEGNIVQASPVSGLKALKGGDKRINDRDYFQQAFFNERLFISPVFLGRGFGSDAIVAISSPLYLATGPQVIGVLEGSLNLNRFSELDNDFLEQTNQSMFIVDENMRLIYASKTLALPKLERLNYRQSGKHYSSLLPMLNLKALDNDSPEYVYSQYRLPNNWQIFVLDPYAPLLHEVERQFIFTFALLLLFLLLSLLVARVVGQRLTKPLELISEQLNKGMRLTEDKRLDGHNVPVEVTHLYSELKDSQRQLMAHQLDLEEKVIIRTLELEQANRKLKQLAQTDPLTGLANRRHAEASFTTLQGLCQRNHEAMAVVLMDLDFFKRINDEFGHLGGDETLKRVADLLKTKFKRDADLISRYGGEELLLLLPMCNPFKIEPYLNEIRQAIAELEIINPEDQRRISVTASIGALIANASYSPSLEVWLKKADANLYQAKSEGRNRVICTLSAQDLG
;
A
#
# COMPACT_ATOMS: atom_id res chain seq x y z
N MET A 1 -19.10 31.60 -17.84
CA MET A 1 -18.28 30.37 -17.96
C MET A 1 -17.20 30.43 -16.90
N THR A 2 -17.41 29.80 -15.75
CA THR A 2 -16.41 29.74 -14.68
C THR A 2 -15.33 28.74 -15.07
N HIS A 3 -14.11 29.23 -15.31
CA HIS A 3 -12.94 28.37 -15.52
C HIS A 3 -12.79 27.47 -14.28
N LEU A 4 -13.08 26.17 -14.43
CA LEU A 4 -12.66 25.20 -13.42
C LEU A 4 -11.13 25.30 -13.29
N PRO A 5 -10.59 25.34 -12.06
CA PRO A 5 -9.15 25.40 -11.87
C PRO A 5 -8.47 24.20 -12.54
N TRP A 6 -7.26 24.40 -13.08
CA TRP A 6 -6.55 23.46 -13.96
C TRP A 6 -6.51 22.01 -13.42
N TYR A 7 -6.46 21.85 -12.09
CA TYR A 7 -6.43 20.58 -11.39
C TYR A 7 -7.75 19.78 -11.42
N ARG A 8 -8.84 20.37 -11.93
CA ARG A 8 -10.13 19.70 -12.18
C ARG A 8 -10.37 19.34 -13.65
N GLN A 9 -9.36 19.51 -14.51
CA GLN A 9 -9.42 19.14 -15.92
C GLN A 9 -8.72 17.77 -16.14
N PRO A 10 -9.47 16.65 -16.19
CA PRO A 10 -8.88 15.31 -16.29
C PRO A 10 -8.06 15.11 -17.57
N LEU A 11 -8.43 15.78 -18.66
CA LEU A 11 -7.69 15.77 -19.92
C LEU A 11 -6.30 16.40 -19.75
N LEU A 12 -6.22 17.58 -19.14
CA LEU A 12 -4.95 18.29 -18.91
C LEU A 12 -4.02 17.48 -18.02
N LEU A 13 -4.55 16.87 -16.94
CA LEU A 13 -3.77 16.06 -16.01
C LEU A 13 -3.24 14.78 -16.69
N SER A 14 -4.04 14.15 -17.56
CA SER A 14 -3.62 13.02 -18.38
C SER A 14 -2.47 13.40 -19.34
N LEU A 15 -2.60 14.53 -20.05
CA LEU A 15 -1.56 15.03 -20.96
C LEU A 15 -0.27 15.38 -20.21
N MET A 16 -0.36 16.08 -19.06
CA MET A 16 0.82 16.41 -18.25
C MET A 16 1.53 15.15 -17.74
N ALA A 17 0.79 14.19 -17.19
CA ALA A 17 1.35 12.91 -16.75
C ALA A 17 1.99 12.15 -17.92
N GLY A 18 1.36 12.18 -19.09
CA GLY A 18 1.88 11.64 -20.33
C GLY A 18 3.21 12.26 -20.77
N LEU A 19 3.31 13.60 -20.74
CA LEU A 19 4.53 14.34 -21.07
C LEU A 19 5.67 14.11 -20.07
N ILE A 20 5.35 14.03 -18.77
CA ILE A 20 6.34 13.66 -17.75
C ILE A 20 6.82 12.22 -17.98
N GLY A 21 5.90 11.31 -18.28
CA GLY A 21 6.23 9.94 -18.65
C GLY A 21 7.12 9.86 -19.88
N PHE A 22 6.82 10.65 -20.92
CA PHE A 22 7.65 10.77 -22.13
C PHE A 22 9.07 11.20 -21.78
N ALA A 23 9.22 12.28 -21.00
CA ALA A 23 10.52 12.81 -20.60
C ALA A 23 11.34 11.80 -19.77
N CYS A 24 10.70 11.08 -18.84
CA CYS A 24 11.36 10.02 -18.08
C CYS A 24 11.78 8.84 -18.98
N ASN A 25 10.94 8.45 -19.92
CA ASN A 25 11.22 7.35 -20.85
C ASN A 25 12.24 7.71 -21.93
N SER A 26 12.53 9.00 -22.16
CA SER A 26 13.62 9.47 -23.02
C SER A 26 15.01 9.18 -22.44
N PHE A 27 15.10 8.89 -21.15
CA PHE A 27 16.36 8.57 -20.45
C PHE A 27 16.20 7.28 -19.62
N PRO A 28 15.97 6.12 -20.26
CA PRO A 28 15.79 4.87 -19.54
C PRO A 28 17.12 4.42 -18.94
N ILE A 29 17.07 3.80 -17.76
CA ILE A 29 18.30 3.44 -17.03
C ILE A 29 18.87 2.16 -17.65
N PRO A 30 20.08 2.16 -18.23
CA PRO A 30 20.65 0.96 -18.83
C PRO A 30 21.00 -0.08 -17.75
N LEU A 31 20.60 -1.33 -17.96
CA LEU A 31 20.96 -2.44 -17.08
C LEU A 31 22.11 -3.25 -17.65
N PHE A 32 21.94 -3.80 -18.86
CA PHE A 32 22.97 -4.55 -19.59
C PHE A 32 22.55 -4.74 -21.05
N ALA A 33 23.51 -4.72 -21.99
CA ALA A 33 23.24 -4.88 -23.41
C ALA A 33 22.15 -3.89 -23.88
N ASN A 34 21.10 -4.38 -24.55
CA ASN A 34 19.97 -3.55 -25.01
C ASN A 34 18.82 -3.49 -23.99
N VAL A 35 19.05 -3.95 -22.75
CA VAL A 35 18.02 -3.99 -21.72
C VAL A 35 18.07 -2.76 -20.83
N GLN A 36 16.94 -2.07 -20.74
CA GLN A 36 16.81 -0.83 -19.98
C GLN A 36 15.64 -0.88 -18.99
N LEU A 37 15.76 -0.18 -17.86
CA LEU A 37 14.68 0.01 -16.89
C LEU A 37 13.85 1.25 -17.26
N VAL A 38 12.54 1.06 -17.41
CA VAL A 38 11.59 2.08 -17.88
C VAL A 38 10.68 2.48 -16.73
N LEU A 39 10.83 3.72 -16.24
CA LEU A 39 10.10 4.22 -15.08
C LEU A 39 8.97 5.22 -15.44
N GLY A 40 9.00 5.84 -16.61
CA GLY A 40 8.00 6.84 -17.04
C GLY A 40 6.60 6.25 -17.21
N ASN A 41 6.49 4.92 -17.33
CA ASN A 41 5.22 4.20 -17.34
C ASN A 41 4.43 4.35 -16.02
N THR A 42 5.10 4.69 -14.92
CA THR A 42 4.47 5.02 -13.63
C THR A 42 3.37 6.06 -13.80
N PHE A 43 3.55 7.05 -14.69
CA PHE A 43 2.64 8.18 -14.82
C PHE A 43 1.31 7.82 -15.51
N TYR A 44 1.29 6.95 -16.52
CA TYR A 44 0.00 6.50 -17.05
C TYR A 44 -0.69 5.53 -16.10
N VAL A 45 0.05 4.77 -15.29
CA VAL A 45 -0.55 3.94 -14.24
C VAL A 45 -1.20 4.82 -13.16
N LEU A 46 -0.57 5.93 -12.78
CA LEU A 46 -1.20 6.95 -11.90
C LEU A 46 -2.51 7.45 -12.50
N VAL A 47 -2.51 7.77 -13.79
CA VAL A 47 -3.73 8.19 -14.51
C VAL A 47 -4.77 7.06 -14.56
N ALA A 48 -4.38 5.81 -14.73
CA ALA A 48 -5.28 4.65 -14.69
C ALA A 48 -5.96 4.50 -13.32
N ILE A 49 -5.20 4.72 -12.24
CA ILE A 49 -5.72 4.62 -10.87
C ILE A 49 -6.65 5.80 -10.54
N LEU A 50 -6.35 7.00 -11.03
CA LEU A 50 -7.03 8.26 -10.66
C LEU A 50 -8.18 8.64 -11.60
N LEU A 51 -7.97 8.57 -12.91
CA LEU A 51 -8.87 9.11 -13.93
C LEU A 51 -9.61 8.03 -14.75
N GLY A 52 -9.10 6.80 -14.77
CA GLY A 52 -9.70 5.65 -15.46
C GLY A 52 -9.11 5.35 -16.84
N PRO A 53 -9.71 4.41 -17.59
CA PRO A 53 -9.06 3.74 -18.72
C PRO A 53 -8.77 4.67 -19.91
N TRP A 54 -9.72 5.52 -20.31
CA TRP A 54 -9.55 6.36 -21.51
C TRP A 54 -8.49 7.45 -21.33
N TYR A 55 -8.44 8.06 -20.16
CA TYR A 55 -7.37 9.02 -19.82
C TYR A 55 -6.01 8.32 -19.66
N ALA A 56 -6.01 7.08 -19.16
CA ALA A 56 -4.78 6.29 -19.06
C ALA A 56 -4.24 5.91 -20.44
N LEU A 57 -5.12 5.56 -21.37
CA LEU A 57 -4.76 5.28 -22.77
C LEU A 57 -4.06 6.48 -23.41
N LEU A 58 -4.63 7.69 -23.24
CA LEU A 58 -4.02 8.92 -23.75
C LEU A 58 -2.62 9.15 -23.14
N ALA A 59 -2.51 9.04 -21.81
CA ALA A 59 -1.24 9.21 -21.11
C ALA A 59 -0.20 8.14 -21.51
N ALA A 60 -0.63 6.90 -21.73
CA ALA A 60 0.22 5.80 -22.18
C ALA A 60 0.74 6.04 -23.59
N ALA A 61 -0.14 6.38 -24.54
CA ALA A 61 0.26 6.70 -25.92
C ALA A 61 1.33 7.81 -25.95
N THR A 62 1.15 8.87 -25.17
CA THR A 62 2.16 9.93 -25.06
C THR A 62 3.46 9.47 -24.40
N SER A 63 3.38 8.75 -23.27
CA SER A 63 4.55 8.34 -22.48
C SER A 63 5.44 7.34 -23.21
N VAL A 64 4.83 6.47 -24.01
CA VAL A 64 5.49 5.36 -24.70
C VAL A 64 6.08 5.81 -26.05
N THR A 65 5.72 6.99 -26.55
CA THR A 65 6.26 7.53 -27.81
C THR A 65 7.78 7.67 -27.78
N SER A 66 8.38 8.03 -26.63
CA SER A 66 9.85 8.08 -26.52
C SER A 66 10.50 6.69 -26.56
N LEU A 67 9.79 5.63 -26.15
CA LEU A 67 10.26 4.25 -26.29
C LEU A 67 10.16 3.77 -27.74
N MET A 68 9.11 4.16 -28.47
CA MET A 68 9.01 3.88 -29.91
C MET A 68 10.20 4.48 -30.67
N LEU A 69 10.55 5.73 -30.38
CA LEU A 69 11.68 6.42 -31.02
C LEU A 69 13.04 5.77 -30.71
N GLN A 70 13.18 5.10 -29.57
CA GLN A 70 14.43 4.47 -29.16
C GLN A 70 14.53 3.00 -29.57
N TRP A 71 13.43 2.24 -29.44
CA TRP A 71 13.41 0.80 -29.68
C TRP A 71 12.96 0.43 -31.10
N ASP A 72 12.51 1.42 -31.88
CA ASP A 72 12.05 1.29 -33.27
C ASP A 72 11.10 0.11 -33.50
N SER A 73 10.15 -0.07 -32.58
CA SER A 73 9.34 -1.28 -32.56
C SER A 73 7.91 -1.00 -32.10
N PRO A 74 6.89 -1.18 -32.96
CA PRO A 74 5.51 -0.75 -32.70
C PRO A 74 4.82 -1.50 -31.55
N HIS A 75 5.36 -2.64 -31.11
CA HIS A 75 4.80 -3.41 -29.99
C HIS A 75 4.64 -2.59 -28.70
N VAL A 76 5.48 -1.57 -28.48
CA VAL A 76 5.40 -0.74 -27.28
C VAL A 76 4.04 -0.07 -27.16
N TYR A 77 3.48 0.46 -28.25
CA TYR A 77 2.14 1.04 -28.22
C TYR A 77 1.08 0.00 -27.89
N LEU A 78 1.11 -1.14 -28.59
CA LEU A 78 0.13 -2.21 -28.37
C LEU A 78 0.14 -2.68 -26.91
N LEU A 79 1.32 -3.02 -26.38
CA LEU A 79 1.48 -3.63 -25.08
C LEU A 79 1.12 -2.67 -23.93
N PHE A 80 1.70 -1.48 -23.91
CA PHE A 80 1.52 -0.54 -22.79
C PHE A 80 0.17 0.18 -22.84
N CYS A 81 -0.41 0.41 -24.03
CA CYS A 81 -1.77 0.94 -24.13
C CYS A 81 -2.81 -0.09 -23.66
N LEU A 82 -2.63 -1.37 -24.01
CA LEU A 82 -3.48 -2.45 -23.48
C LEU A 82 -3.36 -2.57 -21.97
N GLU A 83 -2.16 -2.45 -21.41
CA GLU A 83 -1.95 -2.42 -19.97
C GLU A 83 -2.68 -1.25 -19.31
N ALA A 84 -2.53 -0.03 -19.85
CA ALA A 84 -3.17 1.17 -19.32
C ALA A 84 -4.71 1.03 -19.31
N LEU A 85 -5.28 0.47 -20.37
CA LEU A 85 -6.70 0.15 -20.45
C LEU A 85 -7.09 -0.93 -19.42
N ALA A 86 -6.35 -2.03 -19.34
CA ALA A 86 -6.62 -3.13 -18.43
C ALA A 86 -6.61 -2.65 -16.97
N LEU A 87 -5.59 -1.88 -16.57
CA LEU A 87 -5.49 -1.30 -15.23
C LEU A 87 -6.63 -0.31 -14.95
N GLY A 88 -6.98 0.54 -15.93
CA GLY A 88 -8.09 1.49 -15.80
C GLY A 88 -9.46 0.80 -15.64
N PHE A 89 -9.75 -0.23 -16.42
CA PHE A 89 -10.98 -1.01 -16.30
C PHE A 89 -11.03 -1.85 -15.03
N ALA A 90 -9.91 -2.48 -14.66
CA ALA A 90 -9.81 -3.23 -13.41
C ALA A 90 -10.08 -2.30 -12.20
N ARG A 91 -9.55 -1.08 -12.24
CA ARG A 91 -9.80 -0.08 -11.20
C ARG A 91 -11.27 0.33 -11.12
N GLN A 92 -11.96 0.50 -12.25
CA GLN A 92 -13.42 0.74 -12.26
C GLN A 92 -14.20 -0.40 -11.62
N ARG A 93 -13.75 -1.65 -11.80
CA ARG A 93 -14.29 -2.85 -11.14
C ARG A 93 -13.78 -3.07 -9.72
N ARG A 94 -13.07 -2.09 -9.13
CA ARG A 94 -12.53 -2.11 -7.76
C ARG A 94 -11.42 -3.14 -7.50
N TRP A 95 -10.77 -3.65 -8.54
CA TRP A 95 -9.59 -4.49 -8.36
C TRP A 95 -8.39 -3.63 -7.96
N PRO A 96 -7.55 -4.05 -7.00
CA PRO A 96 -6.31 -3.36 -6.69
C PRO A 96 -5.37 -3.37 -7.90
N ALA A 97 -4.81 -2.20 -8.23
CA ALA A 97 -4.03 -2.02 -9.45
C ALA A 97 -2.79 -2.92 -9.51
N PHE A 98 -2.15 -3.22 -8.38
CA PHE A 98 -1.03 -4.14 -8.32
C PHE A 98 -1.42 -5.55 -8.79
N TYR A 99 -2.49 -6.13 -8.23
CA TYR A 99 -2.96 -7.46 -8.64
C TYR A 99 -3.47 -7.47 -10.09
N ALA A 100 -4.15 -6.41 -10.52
CA ALA A 100 -4.57 -6.26 -11.91
C ALA A 100 -3.36 -6.27 -12.87
N GLY A 101 -2.27 -5.59 -12.49
CA GLY A 101 -1.00 -5.59 -13.22
C GLY A 101 -0.37 -6.99 -13.29
N VAL A 102 -0.26 -7.68 -12.15
CA VAL A 102 0.26 -9.06 -12.08
C VAL A 102 -0.54 -9.98 -13.00
N CYS A 103 -1.88 -9.93 -12.92
CA CYS A 103 -2.75 -10.74 -13.77
C CYS A 103 -2.60 -10.39 -15.25
N PHE A 104 -2.53 -9.09 -15.59
CA PHE A 104 -2.32 -8.66 -16.97
C PHE A 104 -1.01 -9.22 -17.53
N TRP A 105 0.11 -9.07 -16.81
CA TRP A 105 1.41 -9.54 -17.31
C TRP A 105 1.51 -11.06 -17.38
N LEU A 106 0.91 -11.79 -16.44
CA LEU A 106 0.88 -13.26 -16.49
C LEU A 106 0.01 -13.81 -17.61
N LEU A 107 -1.18 -13.24 -17.83
CA LEU A 107 -2.19 -13.81 -18.72
C LEU A 107 -2.15 -13.25 -20.14
N LEU A 108 -1.69 -12.00 -20.32
CA LEU A 108 -1.74 -11.32 -21.60
C LEU A 108 -0.38 -10.71 -21.98
N GLY A 109 0.23 -9.92 -21.09
CA GLY A 109 1.46 -9.17 -21.39
C GLY A 109 2.63 -10.06 -21.80
N MET A 110 2.99 -11.05 -20.97
CA MET A 110 4.09 -11.97 -21.26
C MET A 110 3.82 -12.85 -22.49
N PRO A 111 2.65 -13.48 -22.66
CA PRO A 111 2.34 -14.22 -23.89
C PRO A 111 2.38 -13.33 -25.15
N LEU A 112 1.85 -12.11 -25.09
CA LEU A 112 1.79 -11.21 -26.23
C LEU A 112 3.19 -10.77 -26.68
N ILE A 113 4.06 -10.39 -25.74
CA ILE A 113 5.44 -10.01 -26.07
C ILE A 113 6.26 -11.23 -26.53
N TYR A 114 6.05 -12.41 -25.94
CA TYR A 114 6.71 -13.64 -26.37
C TYR A 114 6.38 -13.97 -27.83
N VAL A 115 5.10 -13.96 -28.20
CA VAL A 115 4.65 -14.17 -29.58
C VAL A 115 5.19 -13.08 -30.51
N TYR A 116 5.15 -11.81 -30.09
CA TYR A 116 5.68 -10.73 -30.91
C TYR A 116 7.18 -10.93 -31.21
N LEU A 117 7.99 -11.22 -30.20
CA LEU A 117 9.43 -11.41 -30.37
C LEU A 117 9.75 -12.64 -31.23
N LEU A 118 8.94 -13.70 -31.18
CA LEU A 118 9.12 -14.87 -32.05
C LEU A 118 8.94 -14.58 -33.54
N PHE A 119 8.04 -13.66 -33.91
CA PHE A 119 7.70 -13.39 -35.32
C PHE A 119 8.33 -12.12 -35.89
N PHE A 120 8.66 -11.15 -35.04
CA PHE A 120 9.04 -9.80 -35.47
C PHE A 120 10.38 -9.33 -34.90
N SER A 121 11.13 -10.18 -34.20
CA SER A 121 12.47 -9.81 -33.71
C SER A 121 13.54 -10.76 -34.26
N ASP A 122 14.72 -10.20 -34.54
CA ASP A 122 15.92 -10.94 -34.93
C ASP A 122 16.68 -11.49 -33.70
N LEU A 123 16.06 -11.47 -32.52
CA LEU A 123 16.69 -11.98 -31.31
C LEU A 123 16.77 -13.51 -31.37
N PRO A 124 17.89 -14.12 -30.92
CA PRO A 124 17.98 -15.56 -30.76
C PRO A 124 16.82 -16.09 -29.89
N SER A 125 16.23 -17.22 -30.28
CA SER A 125 15.07 -17.81 -29.57
C SER A 125 15.36 -18.10 -28.10
N GLU A 126 16.64 -18.36 -27.78
CA GLU A 126 17.14 -18.59 -26.42
C GLU A 126 16.98 -17.35 -25.54
N TYR A 127 17.08 -16.14 -26.10
CA TYR A 127 17.05 -14.87 -25.36
C TYR A 127 15.64 -14.34 -25.10
N ILE A 128 14.65 -14.82 -25.85
CA ILE A 128 13.26 -14.33 -25.76
C ILE A 128 12.68 -14.48 -24.33
N PRO A 129 12.78 -15.64 -23.65
CA PRO A 129 12.26 -15.81 -22.29
C PRO A 129 12.80 -14.77 -21.30
N PHE A 130 14.10 -14.46 -21.39
CA PHE A 130 14.72 -13.46 -20.53
C PHE A 130 14.12 -12.05 -20.73
N VAL A 131 13.96 -11.62 -21.99
CA VAL A 131 13.36 -10.31 -22.30
C VAL A 131 11.92 -10.24 -21.77
N VAL A 132 11.14 -11.30 -21.96
CA VAL A 132 9.75 -11.40 -21.49
C VAL A 132 9.65 -11.28 -19.97
N ILE A 133 10.43 -12.09 -19.23
CA ILE A 133 10.43 -12.07 -17.76
C ILE A 133 10.88 -10.70 -17.26
N LYS A 134 11.98 -10.16 -17.80
CA LYS A 134 12.48 -8.85 -17.41
C LYS A 134 11.42 -7.77 -17.62
N GLN A 135 10.67 -7.84 -18.72
CA GLN A 135 9.66 -6.84 -19.02
C GLN A 135 8.50 -6.86 -18.01
N SER A 136 8.11 -8.05 -17.56
CA SER A 136 7.14 -8.19 -16.47
C SER A 136 7.65 -7.60 -15.14
N VAL A 137 8.93 -7.81 -14.80
CA VAL A 137 9.54 -7.27 -13.58
C VAL A 137 9.58 -5.75 -13.63
N ASN A 138 9.99 -5.18 -14.77
CA ASN A 138 9.96 -3.74 -15.02
C ASN A 138 8.56 -3.16 -14.80
N ALA A 139 7.52 -3.87 -15.25
CA ALA A 139 6.15 -3.45 -15.01
C ALA A 139 5.72 -3.50 -13.56
N MET A 140 6.08 -4.56 -12.84
CA MET A 140 5.79 -4.62 -11.41
C MET A 140 6.42 -3.46 -10.64
N VAL A 141 7.62 -3.00 -11.02
CA VAL A 141 8.27 -1.83 -10.40
C VAL A 141 7.45 -0.55 -10.60
N TYR A 142 7.13 -0.17 -11.84
CA TYR A 142 6.43 1.10 -12.08
C TYR A 142 4.96 1.07 -11.59
N ILE A 143 4.30 -0.09 -11.61
CA ILE A 143 2.95 -0.23 -11.05
C ILE A 143 2.97 -0.07 -9.53
N THR A 144 3.96 -0.70 -8.87
CA THR A 144 4.13 -0.59 -7.42
C THR A 144 4.43 0.85 -7.01
N LEU A 145 5.31 1.52 -7.76
CA LEU A 145 5.64 2.93 -7.54
C LEU A 145 4.40 3.83 -7.66
N ALA A 146 3.59 3.64 -8.70
CA ALA A 146 2.34 4.39 -8.88
C ALA A 146 1.36 4.14 -7.73
N CYS A 147 1.22 2.88 -7.28
CA CYS A 147 0.36 2.53 -6.15
C CYS A 147 0.82 3.20 -4.85
N LEU A 148 2.12 3.23 -4.58
CA LEU A 148 2.69 3.87 -3.39
C LEU A 148 2.51 5.39 -3.41
N ILE A 149 2.70 6.04 -4.56
CA ILE A 149 2.44 7.48 -4.72
C ILE A 149 0.97 7.81 -4.39
N VAL A 150 0.01 7.03 -4.89
CA VAL A 150 -1.42 7.23 -4.57
C VAL A 150 -1.74 6.95 -3.10
N LEU A 151 -1.02 6.02 -2.47
CA LEU A 151 -1.18 5.68 -1.07
C LEU A 151 -0.67 6.80 -0.15
N VAL A 152 0.53 7.32 -0.42
CA VAL A 152 1.24 8.31 0.42
C VAL A 152 0.76 9.74 0.18
N THR A 153 0.11 10.02 -0.95
CA THR A 153 -0.37 11.38 -1.27
C THR A 153 -1.91 11.46 -1.31
N PRO A 154 -2.59 11.58 -0.15
CA PRO A 154 -4.06 11.70 -0.08
C PRO A 154 -4.64 12.84 -0.91
N ALA A 155 -3.87 13.92 -1.12
CA ALA A 155 -4.27 15.06 -1.94
C ALA A 155 -4.53 14.68 -3.41
N LEU A 156 -3.83 13.67 -3.96
CA LEU A 156 -4.08 13.18 -5.32
C LEU A 156 -5.49 12.60 -5.48
N LYS A 157 -6.04 12.01 -4.41
CA LYS A 157 -7.44 11.52 -4.40
C LYS A 157 -8.47 12.65 -4.41
N ARG A 158 -8.08 13.90 -4.09
CA ARG A 158 -8.96 15.08 -4.18
C ARG A 158 -9.01 15.67 -5.58
N LEU A 159 -8.05 15.33 -6.45
CA LEU A 159 -7.99 15.78 -7.85
C LEU A 159 -9.04 15.10 -8.75
N THR A 160 -9.80 14.13 -8.23
CA THR A 160 -10.71 13.30 -9.00
C THR A 160 -12.17 13.57 -8.62
N GLY A 161 -12.97 14.06 -9.57
CA GLY A 161 -14.39 14.36 -9.38
C GLY A 161 -15.32 13.13 -9.42
N ARG A 162 -14.78 11.91 -9.59
CA ARG A 162 -15.55 10.65 -9.56
C ARG A 162 -15.08 9.81 -8.39
N GLN A 163 -15.72 10.01 -7.23
CA GLN A 163 -15.70 9.01 -6.17
C GLN A 163 -16.41 7.75 -6.69
N LEU A 164 -15.67 6.73 -7.12
CA LEU A 164 -16.18 5.36 -6.96
C LEU A 164 -16.45 5.22 -5.46
N PRO A 165 -17.69 4.96 -5.00
CA PRO A 165 -17.99 4.94 -3.58
C PRO A 165 -17.04 3.94 -2.91
N ALA A 166 -16.20 4.46 -2.02
CA ALA A 166 -15.21 3.67 -1.33
C ALA A 166 -15.96 2.61 -0.52
N LYS A 167 -15.84 1.34 -0.90
CA LYS A 167 -15.96 0.29 0.12
C LYS A 167 -14.88 0.65 1.13
N ARG A 168 -15.25 1.06 2.35
CA ARG A 168 -14.29 1.35 3.41
C ARG A 168 -13.52 0.05 3.63
N SER A 169 -12.34 -0.05 3.02
CA SER A 169 -11.40 -1.14 3.30
C SER A 169 -11.03 -1.02 4.78
N GLY A 170 -11.06 -2.13 5.51
CA GLY A 170 -10.64 -2.12 6.91
C GLY A 170 -9.23 -1.56 7.04
N PHE A 171 -8.90 -0.94 8.18
CA PHE A 171 -7.55 -0.45 8.46
C PHE A 171 -6.49 -1.55 8.24
N GLY A 172 -6.82 -2.81 8.56
CA GLY A 172 -5.95 -3.96 8.31
C GLY A 172 -5.71 -4.29 6.85
N GLU A 173 -6.71 -4.13 5.97
CA GLU A 173 -6.50 -4.33 4.54
C GLU A 173 -5.56 -3.25 3.96
N GLN A 174 -5.65 -2.01 4.45
CA GLN A 174 -4.78 -0.91 4.01
C GLN A 174 -3.34 -1.11 4.49
N LEU A 175 -3.15 -1.51 5.75
CA LEU A 175 -1.83 -1.84 6.31
C LEU A 175 -1.19 -3.04 5.61
N PHE A 176 -1.97 -4.10 5.38
CA PHE A 176 -1.50 -5.27 4.63
C PHE A 176 -1.03 -4.86 3.22
N TYR A 177 -1.86 -4.12 2.50
CA TYR A 177 -1.56 -3.73 1.12
C TYR A 177 -0.38 -2.75 1.05
N SER A 178 -0.25 -1.80 1.98
CA SER A 178 0.88 -0.87 2.02
C SER A 178 2.21 -1.59 2.31
N PHE A 179 2.21 -2.49 3.29
CA PHE A 179 3.39 -3.28 3.63
C PHE A 179 3.80 -4.19 2.47
N LEU A 180 2.82 -4.84 1.82
CA LEU A 180 3.08 -5.67 0.64
C LEU A 180 3.75 -4.86 -0.49
N LEU A 181 3.25 -3.67 -0.81
CA LEU A 181 3.83 -2.83 -1.86
C LEU A 181 5.26 -2.38 -1.51
N LEU A 182 5.50 -1.94 -0.27
CA LEU A 182 6.83 -1.51 0.18
C LEU A 182 7.84 -2.65 0.15
N LEU A 183 7.46 -3.82 0.68
CA LEU A 183 8.32 -5.01 0.69
C LEU A 183 8.62 -5.48 -0.73
N ASN A 184 7.61 -5.56 -1.60
CA ASN A 184 7.79 -5.97 -2.99
C ASN A 184 8.67 -5.00 -3.78
N LEU A 185 8.46 -3.68 -3.64
CA LEU A 185 9.32 -2.69 -4.30
C LEU A 185 10.78 -2.84 -3.85
N SER A 186 10.99 -3.04 -2.55
CA SER A 186 12.34 -3.18 -1.98
C SER A 186 13.04 -4.43 -2.50
N LEU A 187 12.33 -5.56 -2.58
CA LEU A 187 12.83 -6.81 -3.16
C LEU A 187 13.17 -6.63 -4.65
N MET A 188 12.27 -6.04 -5.45
CA MET A 188 12.50 -5.83 -6.88
C MET A 188 13.69 -4.91 -7.14
N LEU A 189 13.79 -3.78 -6.42
CA LEU A 189 14.93 -2.86 -6.56
C LEU A 189 16.24 -3.52 -6.12
N SER A 190 16.23 -4.26 -5.01
CA SER A 190 17.40 -5.01 -4.55
C SER A 190 17.88 -6.02 -5.59
N THR A 191 16.97 -6.80 -6.19
CA THR A 191 17.31 -7.75 -7.26
C THR A 191 17.88 -7.04 -8.50
N LEU A 192 17.28 -5.93 -8.93
CA LEU A 192 17.77 -5.16 -10.07
C LEU A 192 19.17 -4.57 -9.83
N VAL A 193 19.39 -3.97 -8.65
CA VAL A 193 20.70 -3.41 -8.25
C VAL A 193 21.76 -4.51 -8.12
N PHE A 194 21.40 -5.65 -7.53
CA PHE A 194 22.28 -6.80 -7.41
C PHE A 194 22.72 -7.31 -8.77
N ASN A 195 21.79 -7.50 -9.70
CA ASN A 195 22.11 -7.95 -11.06
C ASN A 195 22.97 -6.93 -11.81
N TYR A 196 22.66 -5.63 -11.72
CA TYR A 196 23.48 -4.58 -12.32
C TYR A 196 24.92 -4.60 -11.81
N TYR A 197 25.11 -4.69 -10.49
CA TYR A 197 26.44 -4.77 -9.89
C TYR A 197 27.18 -6.05 -10.29
N TRP A 198 26.49 -7.19 -10.27
CA TRP A 198 27.08 -8.47 -10.65
C TRP A 198 27.56 -8.45 -12.10
N VAL A 199 26.73 -7.97 -13.03
CA VAL A 199 27.08 -7.87 -14.46
C VAL A 199 28.28 -6.96 -14.69
N ASN A 200 28.29 -5.77 -14.07
CA ASN A 200 29.42 -4.85 -14.20
C ASN A 200 30.71 -5.44 -13.62
N LYS A 201 30.62 -6.17 -12.51
CA LYS A 201 31.77 -6.87 -11.92
C LYS A 201 32.31 -7.95 -12.86
N GLN A 202 31.43 -8.74 -13.51
CA GLN A 202 31.87 -9.73 -14.50
C GLN A 202 32.57 -9.08 -15.70
N GLN A 203 32.02 -7.98 -16.22
CA GLN A 203 32.66 -7.24 -17.31
C GLN A 203 34.04 -6.69 -16.91
N GLN A 204 34.17 -6.14 -15.70
CA GLN A 204 35.47 -5.65 -15.21
C GLN A 204 36.50 -6.77 -15.06
N ILE A 205 36.09 -7.94 -14.52
CA ILE A 205 36.96 -9.11 -14.40
C ILE A 205 37.42 -9.57 -15.79
N LEU A 206 36.49 -9.72 -16.73
CA LEU A 206 36.80 -10.13 -18.10
C LEU A 206 37.72 -9.13 -18.81
N GLY A 207 37.42 -7.82 -18.72
CA GLY A 207 38.24 -6.78 -19.32
C GLY A 207 39.66 -6.73 -18.75
N LYS A 208 39.80 -6.90 -17.43
CA LYS A 208 41.10 -7.01 -16.77
C LYS A 208 41.87 -8.24 -17.25
N HIS A 209 41.20 -9.40 -17.31
CA HIS A 209 41.80 -10.63 -17.80
C HIS A 209 42.28 -10.47 -19.25
N LEU A 210 41.44 -9.96 -20.15
CA LEU A 210 41.81 -9.72 -21.55
C LEU A 210 42.99 -8.76 -21.69
N HIS A 211 43.02 -7.70 -20.88
CA HIS A 211 44.14 -6.76 -20.86
C HIS A 211 45.44 -7.39 -20.35
N GLU A 212 45.38 -8.18 -19.27
CA GLU A 212 46.54 -8.90 -18.72
C GLU A 212 47.06 -9.95 -19.71
N THR A 213 46.17 -10.71 -20.36
CA THR A 213 46.53 -11.64 -21.44
C THR A 213 47.21 -10.92 -22.59
N GLY A 214 46.62 -9.82 -23.09
CA GLY A 214 47.20 -9.02 -24.17
C GLY A 214 48.58 -8.46 -23.83
N LYS A 215 48.77 -8.00 -22.58
CA LYS A 215 50.07 -7.54 -22.07
C LYS A 215 51.09 -8.69 -22.01
N ASN A 216 50.72 -9.86 -21.50
CA ASN A 216 51.62 -11.00 -21.39
C ASN A 216 52.07 -11.51 -22.77
N ILE A 217 51.15 -11.60 -23.72
CA ILE A 217 51.46 -11.92 -25.13
C ILE A 217 52.36 -10.84 -25.72
N GLY A 218 52.05 -9.56 -25.48
CA GLY A 218 52.87 -8.44 -25.89
C GLY A 218 54.31 -8.55 -25.41
N LEU A 219 54.53 -8.80 -24.13
CA LEU A 219 55.87 -8.97 -23.57
C LEU A 219 56.61 -10.17 -24.19
N ALA A 220 55.92 -11.28 -24.46
CA ALA A 220 56.50 -12.45 -25.13
C ALA A 220 56.91 -12.14 -26.58
N VAL A 221 56.05 -11.44 -27.34
CA VAL A 221 56.34 -10.99 -28.71
C VAL A 221 57.50 -9.99 -28.72
N GLU A 222 57.53 -9.04 -27.79
CA GLU A 222 58.60 -8.06 -27.66
C GLU A 222 59.95 -8.73 -27.35
N HIS A 223 59.98 -9.67 -26.39
CA HIS A 223 61.19 -10.45 -26.09
C HIS A 223 61.65 -11.26 -27.29
N TYR A 224 60.71 -11.86 -28.02
CA TYR A 224 61.02 -12.61 -29.24
C TYR A 224 61.65 -11.70 -30.29
N LEU A 225 61.06 -10.54 -30.58
CA LEU A 225 61.60 -9.57 -31.52
C LEU A 225 62.97 -9.03 -31.09
N ALA A 226 63.11 -8.60 -29.83
CA ALA A 226 64.36 -8.05 -29.30
C ALA A 226 65.50 -9.07 -29.36
N ARG A 227 65.23 -10.34 -29.07
CA ARG A 227 66.20 -11.44 -29.20
C ARG A 227 66.69 -11.58 -30.64
N HIS A 228 65.79 -11.60 -31.61
CA HIS A 228 66.13 -11.80 -33.02
C HIS A 228 66.81 -10.55 -33.62
N GLN A 229 66.39 -9.36 -33.21
CA GLN A 229 67.09 -8.10 -33.50
C GLN A 229 68.54 -8.12 -33.02
N SER A 230 68.77 -8.54 -31.77
CA SER A 230 70.11 -8.65 -31.20
C SER A 230 70.98 -9.64 -31.95
N VAL A 231 70.42 -10.77 -32.41
CA VAL A 231 71.13 -11.75 -33.24
C VAL A 231 71.60 -11.12 -34.56
N ILE A 232 70.73 -10.40 -35.28
CA ILE A 232 71.10 -9.75 -36.55
C ILE A 232 72.13 -8.64 -36.34
N ALA A 233 71.92 -7.77 -35.35
CA ALA A 233 72.84 -6.69 -35.05
C ALA A 233 74.23 -7.20 -34.64
N THR A 234 74.28 -8.20 -33.75
CA THR A 234 75.54 -8.81 -33.31
C THR A 234 76.25 -9.52 -34.45
N ALA A 235 75.52 -10.23 -35.30
CA ALA A 235 76.09 -10.90 -36.47
C ALA A 235 76.65 -9.89 -37.48
N ALA A 236 75.96 -8.78 -37.73
CA ALA A 236 76.45 -7.71 -38.60
C ALA A 236 77.77 -7.11 -38.08
N GLU A 237 77.86 -6.86 -36.76
CA GLU A 237 79.08 -6.32 -36.15
C GLU A 237 80.24 -7.33 -36.19
N LEU A 238 79.94 -8.63 -36.03
CA LEU A 238 80.95 -9.69 -36.11
C LEU A 238 81.50 -9.84 -37.54
N ILE A 239 80.64 -9.75 -38.55
CA ILE A 239 81.03 -9.77 -39.98
C ILE A 239 81.94 -8.58 -40.29
N LYS A 240 81.60 -7.38 -39.81
CA LYS A 240 82.42 -6.17 -39.98
C LYS A 240 83.83 -6.33 -39.42
N HIS A 241 83.98 -6.91 -38.23
CA HIS A 241 85.29 -7.09 -37.60
C HIS A 241 86.13 -8.22 -38.19
N SER A 242 85.48 -9.31 -38.64
CA SER A 242 86.18 -10.49 -39.15
C SER A 242 86.53 -10.40 -40.65
N ALA A 243 85.86 -9.54 -41.41
CA ALA A 243 86.03 -9.35 -42.86
C ALA A 243 86.20 -10.69 -43.63
N PRO A 244 85.27 -11.65 -43.45
CA PRO A 244 85.45 -13.02 -43.93
C PRO A 244 85.42 -13.12 -45.45
N SER A 245 86.13 -14.11 -46.00
CA SER A 245 85.99 -14.47 -47.42
C SER A 245 84.55 -14.93 -47.74
N PRO A 246 84.10 -14.88 -49.03
CA PRO A 246 82.73 -15.27 -49.38
C PRO A 246 82.32 -16.68 -48.89
N ASP A 247 83.22 -17.65 -48.95
CA ASP A 247 82.96 -19.03 -48.48
C ASP A 247 82.90 -19.13 -46.96
N GLU A 248 83.69 -18.34 -46.24
CA GLU A 248 83.59 -18.21 -44.78
C GLU A 248 82.29 -17.54 -44.38
N LEU A 249 81.89 -16.49 -45.08
CA LEU A 249 80.65 -15.75 -44.85
C LEU A 249 79.42 -16.67 -45.01
N GLN A 250 79.38 -17.49 -46.07
CA GLN A 250 78.30 -18.47 -46.25
C GLN A 250 78.28 -19.53 -45.14
N ARG A 251 79.44 -20.02 -44.69
CA ARG A 251 79.52 -20.97 -43.56
C ARG A 251 79.04 -20.33 -42.25
N MET A 252 79.44 -19.09 -41.99
CA MET A 252 79.00 -18.30 -40.83
C MET A 252 77.49 -18.09 -40.85
N LEU A 253 76.93 -17.63 -41.96
CA LEU A 253 75.49 -17.41 -42.13
C LEU A 253 74.69 -18.71 -41.95
N SER A 254 75.17 -19.82 -42.52
CA SER A 254 74.54 -21.13 -42.38
C SER A 254 74.53 -21.62 -40.93
N ARG A 255 75.64 -21.41 -40.21
CA ARG A 255 75.74 -21.74 -38.78
C ARG A 255 74.85 -20.85 -37.92
N LEU A 256 74.83 -19.55 -38.19
CA LEU A 256 73.99 -18.58 -37.50
C LEU A 256 72.51 -18.95 -37.64
N HIS A 257 72.06 -19.25 -38.86
CA HIS A 257 70.69 -19.67 -39.13
C HIS A 257 70.36 -20.98 -38.39
N LYS A 258 71.24 -21.99 -38.44
CA LYS A 258 71.03 -23.26 -37.73
C LYS A 258 70.91 -23.09 -36.21
N LEU A 259 71.63 -22.14 -35.62
CA LEU A 259 71.57 -21.84 -34.19
C LEU A 259 70.33 -21.01 -33.79
N ASN A 260 69.65 -20.39 -34.76
CA ASN A 260 68.52 -19.50 -34.54
C ASN A 260 67.32 -19.93 -35.40
N PRO A 261 66.63 -21.02 -35.01
CA PRO A 261 65.51 -21.58 -35.79
C PRO A 261 64.27 -20.66 -35.83
N GLY A 262 64.31 -19.52 -35.13
CA GLY A 262 63.29 -18.48 -35.24
C GLY A 262 63.39 -17.64 -36.51
N PHE A 263 64.44 -17.81 -37.33
CA PHE A 263 64.46 -17.34 -38.71
C PHE A 263 64.04 -18.47 -39.66
N LEU A 264 63.22 -18.15 -40.67
CA LEU A 264 62.90 -19.04 -41.79
C LEU A 264 64.04 -19.05 -42.81
N THR A 265 64.58 -17.87 -43.06
CA THR A 265 65.69 -17.63 -43.97
C THR A 265 66.59 -16.54 -43.43
N MET A 266 67.86 -16.58 -43.79
CA MET A 266 68.78 -15.46 -43.59
C MET A 266 69.53 -15.20 -44.88
N LEU A 267 69.77 -13.94 -45.22
CA LEU A 267 70.48 -13.56 -46.45
C LEU A 267 71.40 -12.37 -46.23
N ILE A 268 72.37 -12.24 -47.13
CA ILE A 268 73.24 -11.07 -47.23
C ILE A 268 73.12 -10.54 -48.66
N ALA A 269 72.88 -9.25 -48.78
CA ALA A 269 72.86 -8.54 -50.06
C ALA A 269 73.96 -7.50 -50.14
N ASN A 270 74.51 -7.29 -51.33
CA ASN A 270 75.51 -6.25 -51.60
C ASN A 270 74.85 -4.87 -51.76
N GLY A 271 75.65 -3.81 -51.93
CA GLY A 271 75.16 -2.43 -52.08
C GLY A 271 74.26 -2.17 -53.29
N GLU A 272 74.23 -3.07 -54.29
CA GLU A 272 73.28 -3.02 -55.41
C GLU A 272 71.93 -3.69 -55.09
N GLY A 273 71.82 -4.33 -53.92
CA GLY A 273 70.66 -5.12 -53.50
C GLY A 273 70.59 -6.51 -54.11
N ASN A 274 71.70 -7.04 -54.65
CA ASN A 274 71.76 -8.43 -55.11
C ASN A 274 72.09 -9.34 -53.92
N ILE A 275 71.32 -10.41 -53.72
CA ILE A 275 71.57 -11.45 -52.72
C ILE A 275 72.83 -12.22 -53.09
N VAL A 276 73.86 -12.13 -52.24
CA VAL A 276 75.17 -12.76 -52.44
C VAL A 276 75.33 -14.06 -51.64
N GLN A 277 74.71 -14.15 -50.46
CA GLN A 277 74.72 -15.35 -49.61
C GLN A 277 73.33 -15.55 -49.02
N ALA A 278 72.93 -16.80 -48.80
CA ALA A 278 71.68 -17.11 -48.11
C ALA A 278 71.69 -18.47 -47.42
N SER A 279 70.86 -18.62 -46.40
CA SER A 279 70.62 -19.85 -45.68
C SER A 279 69.10 -20.07 -45.55
N PRO A 280 68.54 -21.21 -45.96
CA PRO A 280 69.24 -22.40 -46.47
C PRO A 280 69.88 -22.16 -47.85
N VAL A 281 71.06 -22.76 -48.08
CA VAL A 281 71.84 -22.61 -49.34
C VAL A 281 71.04 -23.07 -50.56
N SER A 282 70.17 -24.07 -50.39
CA SER A 282 69.26 -24.55 -51.44
C SER A 282 68.35 -23.44 -51.97
N GLY A 283 67.92 -22.51 -51.11
CA GLY A 283 67.07 -21.41 -51.52
C GLY A 283 67.79 -20.42 -52.45
N LEU A 284 69.07 -20.12 -52.20
CA LEU A 284 69.88 -19.26 -53.08
C LEU A 284 70.00 -19.82 -54.51
N LYS A 285 70.11 -21.16 -54.62
CA LYS A 285 70.16 -21.87 -55.91
C LYS A 285 68.81 -21.92 -56.62
N ALA A 286 67.70 -21.83 -55.87
CA ALA A 286 66.34 -21.84 -56.40
C ALA A 286 65.88 -20.46 -56.91
N LEU A 287 66.57 -19.37 -56.55
CA LEU A 287 66.24 -18.01 -56.99
C LEU A 287 66.39 -17.83 -58.51
N LYS A 288 65.31 -17.42 -59.17
CA LYS A 288 65.33 -16.95 -60.56
C LYS A 288 65.87 -15.51 -60.61
N GLY A 289 66.39 -15.08 -61.77
CA GLY A 289 67.17 -13.84 -61.89
C GLY A 289 66.56 -12.60 -61.22
N GLY A 290 65.27 -12.33 -61.43
CA GLY A 290 64.57 -11.19 -60.82
C GLY A 290 64.37 -11.31 -59.30
N ASP A 291 64.36 -12.52 -58.75
CA ASP A 291 64.17 -12.77 -57.32
C ASP A 291 65.47 -12.60 -56.50
N LYS A 292 66.61 -12.44 -57.17
CA LYS A 292 67.90 -12.16 -56.53
C LYS A 292 68.09 -10.71 -56.14
N ARG A 293 67.23 -9.80 -56.63
CA ARG A 293 67.29 -8.36 -56.34
C ARG A 293 66.22 -7.98 -55.33
N ILE A 294 66.66 -7.26 -54.30
CA ILE A 294 65.82 -6.81 -53.17
C ILE A 294 65.94 -5.32 -52.89
N ASN A 295 66.52 -4.54 -53.80
CA ASN A 295 66.65 -3.08 -53.66
C ASN A 295 65.30 -2.34 -53.64
N ASP A 296 64.24 -2.98 -54.14
CA ASP A 296 62.85 -2.51 -54.09
C ASP A 296 62.19 -2.75 -52.72
N ARG A 297 62.82 -3.51 -51.82
CA ARG A 297 62.23 -3.90 -50.55
C ARG A 297 62.53 -2.88 -49.45
N ASP A 298 61.50 -2.55 -48.68
CA ASP A 298 61.59 -1.60 -47.57
C ASP A 298 62.70 -1.98 -46.58
N TYR A 299 62.84 -3.26 -46.22
CA TYR A 299 63.87 -3.68 -45.26
C TYR A 299 65.29 -3.46 -45.78
N PHE A 300 65.51 -3.58 -47.09
CA PHE A 300 66.80 -3.26 -47.69
C PHE A 300 67.03 -1.75 -47.67
N GLN A 301 66.05 -0.97 -48.16
CA GLN A 301 66.18 0.48 -48.26
C GLN A 301 66.39 1.14 -46.89
N GLN A 302 65.64 0.70 -45.89
CA GLN A 302 65.71 1.22 -44.53
C GLN A 302 67.01 0.85 -43.83
N ALA A 303 67.51 -0.38 -44.01
CA ALA A 303 68.78 -0.75 -43.40
C ALA A 303 69.98 -0.12 -44.14
N PHE A 304 69.98 -0.11 -45.46
CA PHE A 304 71.11 0.34 -46.28
C PHE A 304 71.23 1.87 -46.35
N PHE A 305 70.14 2.59 -46.71
CA PHE A 305 70.19 4.04 -46.92
C PHE A 305 70.01 4.84 -45.62
N ASN A 306 69.20 4.34 -44.69
CA ASN A 306 68.96 5.02 -43.40
C ASN A 306 69.82 4.46 -42.27
N GLU A 307 70.73 3.53 -42.56
CA GLU A 307 71.76 3.01 -41.64
C GLU A 307 71.22 2.54 -40.28
N ARG A 308 70.02 1.95 -40.26
CA ARG A 308 69.37 1.54 -39.02
C ARG A 308 68.98 0.07 -39.01
N LEU A 309 69.06 -0.53 -37.83
CA LEU A 309 68.39 -1.80 -37.58
C LEU A 309 66.88 -1.59 -37.79
N PHE A 310 66.28 -2.40 -38.64
CA PHE A 310 64.90 -2.22 -39.07
C PHE A 310 64.12 -3.54 -39.01
N ILE A 311 62.89 -3.46 -38.51
CA ILE A 311 61.89 -4.53 -38.61
C ILE A 311 60.88 -4.07 -39.65
N SER A 312 60.64 -4.87 -40.68
CA SER A 312 59.67 -4.54 -41.71
C SER A 312 58.22 -4.69 -41.22
N PRO A 313 57.26 -4.01 -41.88
CA PRO A 313 55.88 -4.46 -41.90
C PRO A 313 55.77 -5.92 -42.40
N VAL A 314 54.63 -6.56 -42.24
CA VAL A 314 54.43 -7.90 -42.80
C VAL A 314 54.27 -7.84 -44.32
N PHE A 315 54.95 -8.74 -45.03
CA PHE A 315 54.89 -8.82 -46.49
C PHE A 315 55.07 -10.25 -46.98
N LEU A 316 54.76 -10.47 -48.27
CA LEU A 316 54.96 -11.77 -48.92
C LEU A 316 56.43 -11.94 -49.33
N GLY A 317 57.06 -13.01 -48.85
CA GLY A 317 58.41 -13.40 -49.27
C GLY A 317 58.52 -13.58 -50.79
N ARG A 318 59.72 -13.35 -51.34
CA ARG A 318 60.03 -13.58 -52.76
C ARG A 318 61.26 -14.47 -52.86
N GLY A 319 61.17 -15.50 -53.71
CA GLY A 319 62.28 -16.37 -54.05
C GLY A 319 62.53 -17.55 -53.10
N PHE A 320 62.30 -17.41 -51.79
CA PHE A 320 62.49 -18.49 -50.80
C PHE A 320 61.18 -19.14 -50.30
N GLY A 321 60.04 -18.75 -50.87
CA GLY A 321 58.71 -19.24 -50.51
C GLY A 321 57.63 -18.19 -50.81
N SER A 322 56.38 -18.51 -50.45
CA SER A 322 55.23 -17.60 -50.51
C SER A 322 54.61 -17.39 -49.13
N ASP A 323 55.41 -17.50 -48.08
CA ASP A 323 54.96 -17.27 -46.71
C ASP A 323 54.94 -15.78 -46.38
N ALA A 324 54.02 -15.41 -45.50
CA ALA A 324 54.03 -14.13 -44.83
C ALA A 324 55.25 -14.06 -43.92
N ILE A 325 56.10 -13.05 -44.11
CA ILE A 325 57.32 -12.88 -43.32
C ILE A 325 57.45 -11.45 -42.80
N VAL A 326 58.22 -11.32 -41.74
CA VAL A 326 58.73 -10.05 -41.22
C VAL A 326 60.25 -10.11 -41.31
N ALA A 327 60.85 -9.15 -42.01
CA ALA A 327 62.31 -9.08 -42.17
C ALA A 327 62.92 -8.25 -41.04
N ILE A 328 64.00 -8.76 -40.45
CA ILE A 328 64.87 -8.01 -39.54
C ILE A 328 66.19 -7.79 -40.25
N SER A 329 66.55 -6.53 -40.48
CA SER A 329 67.69 -6.16 -41.32
C SER A 329 68.62 -5.18 -40.62
N SER A 330 69.93 -5.40 -40.75
CA SER A 330 70.98 -4.50 -40.27
C SER A 330 71.96 -4.13 -41.39
N PRO A 331 72.43 -2.88 -41.46
CA PRO A 331 73.51 -2.50 -42.37
C PRO A 331 74.78 -3.29 -42.07
N LEU A 332 75.51 -3.62 -43.13
CA LEU A 332 76.87 -4.16 -43.06
C LEU A 332 77.86 -3.05 -43.46
N TYR A 333 78.80 -2.76 -42.57
CA TYR A 333 79.82 -1.74 -42.77
C TYR A 333 81.13 -2.34 -43.29
N LEU A 334 81.88 -1.56 -44.05
CA LEU A 334 83.25 -1.88 -44.42
C LEU A 334 84.14 -1.91 -43.16
N ALA A 335 85.08 -2.87 -43.08
CA ALA A 335 85.96 -3.01 -41.92
C ALA A 335 86.81 -1.75 -41.62
N THR A 336 87.11 -0.96 -42.65
CA THR A 336 88.02 0.19 -42.59
C THR A 336 87.33 1.56 -42.49
N GLY A 337 85.99 1.62 -42.41
CA GLY A 337 85.29 2.91 -42.36
C GLY A 337 83.76 2.81 -42.18
N PRO A 338 83.07 3.96 -42.07
CA PRO A 338 81.62 4.00 -41.84
C PRO A 338 80.78 3.71 -43.09
N GLN A 339 81.39 3.28 -44.20
CA GLN A 339 80.67 3.03 -45.44
C GLN A 339 79.87 1.73 -45.36
N VAL A 340 78.56 1.79 -45.64
CA VAL A 340 77.71 0.61 -45.78
C VAL A 340 77.98 -0.10 -47.12
N ILE A 341 78.25 -1.39 -47.07
CA ILE A 341 78.59 -2.24 -48.22
C ILE A 341 77.48 -3.25 -48.58
N GLY A 342 76.50 -3.39 -47.71
CA GLY A 342 75.39 -4.33 -47.89
C GLY A 342 74.46 -4.40 -46.70
N VAL A 343 73.59 -5.41 -46.68
CA VAL A 343 72.61 -5.65 -45.60
C VAL A 343 72.62 -7.12 -45.23
N LEU A 344 72.61 -7.41 -43.93
CA LEU A 344 72.28 -8.73 -43.37
C LEU A 344 70.80 -8.72 -43.00
N GLU A 345 70.06 -9.72 -43.48
CA GLU A 345 68.64 -9.90 -43.19
C GLU A 345 68.38 -11.30 -42.64
N GLY A 346 67.43 -11.37 -41.71
CA GLY A 346 66.79 -12.60 -41.27
C GLY A 346 65.28 -12.48 -41.34
N SER A 347 64.64 -13.37 -42.09
CA SER A 347 63.19 -13.44 -42.21
C SER A 347 62.63 -14.23 -41.03
N LEU A 348 61.86 -13.56 -40.18
CA LEU A 348 61.34 -14.11 -38.94
C LEU A 348 60.26 -15.18 -39.19
N ASN A 349 60.31 -16.25 -38.41
CA ASN A 349 59.33 -17.33 -38.45
C ASN A 349 58.09 -16.98 -37.61
N LEU A 350 57.02 -16.57 -38.30
CA LEU A 350 55.76 -16.19 -37.65
C LEU A 350 55.00 -17.39 -37.06
N ASN A 351 55.36 -18.64 -37.40
CA ASN A 351 54.70 -19.82 -36.82
C ASN A 351 54.91 -19.94 -35.31
N ARG A 352 55.95 -19.31 -34.74
CA ARG A 352 56.17 -19.30 -33.29
C ARG A 352 55.00 -18.66 -32.54
N PHE A 353 54.31 -17.71 -33.15
CA PHE A 353 53.11 -17.11 -32.57
C PHE A 353 51.94 -18.08 -32.49
N SER A 354 51.91 -19.12 -33.35
CA SER A 354 50.92 -20.18 -33.25
C SER A 354 51.15 -21.12 -32.07
N GLU A 355 52.40 -21.34 -31.66
CA GLU A 355 52.71 -22.10 -30.44
C GLU A 355 52.23 -21.34 -29.21
N LEU A 356 52.53 -20.03 -29.14
CA LEU A 356 52.01 -19.16 -28.10
C LEU A 356 50.48 -19.19 -28.06
N ASP A 357 49.81 -19.06 -29.21
CA ASP A 357 48.36 -19.10 -29.31
C ASP A 357 47.76 -20.42 -28.82
N ASN A 358 48.33 -21.56 -29.19
CA ASN A 358 47.82 -22.87 -28.77
C ASN A 358 47.86 -23.02 -27.25
N ASP A 359 48.96 -22.59 -26.61
CA ASP A 359 49.10 -22.63 -25.15
C ASP A 359 48.01 -21.81 -24.44
N PHE A 360 47.55 -20.70 -25.05
CA PHE A 360 46.48 -19.85 -24.50
C PHE A 360 45.07 -20.35 -24.85
N LEU A 361 44.86 -20.84 -26.07
CA LEU A 361 43.57 -21.36 -26.56
C LEU A 361 43.11 -22.56 -25.74
N GLU A 362 44.02 -23.47 -25.38
CA GLU A 362 43.71 -24.64 -24.54
C GLU A 362 43.22 -24.26 -23.14
N GLN A 363 43.63 -23.10 -22.63
CA GLN A 363 43.31 -22.67 -21.27
C GLN A 363 42.11 -21.73 -21.16
N THR A 364 41.84 -20.91 -22.18
CA THR A 364 40.94 -19.74 -22.03
C THR A 364 39.88 -19.59 -23.10
N ASN A 365 39.90 -20.40 -24.18
CA ASN A 365 39.01 -20.27 -25.35
C ASN A 365 39.03 -18.87 -26.00
N GLN A 366 40.04 -18.06 -25.69
CA GLN A 366 40.26 -16.71 -26.22
C GLN A 366 41.02 -16.81 -27.54
N SER A 367 40.66 -15.97 -28.50
CA SER A 367 41.37 -15.86 -29.77
C SER A 367 42.20 -14.59 -29.80
N MET A 368 43.28 -14.57 -30.57
CA MET A 368 44.07 -13.37 -30.78
C MET A 368 44.44 -13.14 -32.23
N PHE A 369 44.78 -11.90 -32.54
CA PHE A 369 45.48 -11.58 -33.77
C PHE A 369 46.47 -10.43 -33.54
N ILE A 370 47.50 -10.39 -34.37
CA ILE A 370 48.56 -9.40 -34.33
C ILE A 370 48.57 -8.68 -35.68
N VAL A 371 48.59 -7.35 -35.64
CA VAL A 371 48.70 -6.50 -36.83
C VAL A 371 49.92 -5.60 -36.76
N ASP A 372 50.45 -5.25 -37.92
CA ASP A 372 51.52 -4.27 -38.06
C ASP A 372 50.99 -2.83 -37.91
N GLU A 373 51.89 -1.86 -38.04
CA GLU A 373 51.57 -0.42 -37.96
C GLU A 373 50.57 0.06 -39.02
N ASN A 374 50.37 -0.71 -40.09
CA ASN A 374 49.45 -0.42 -41.20
C ASN A 374 48.16 -1.24 -41.12
N MET A 375 47.88 -1.90 -39.98
CA MET A 375 46.73 -2.80 -39.77
C MET A 375 46.75 -4.04 -40.68
N ARG A 376 47.91 -4.49 -41.16
CA ARG A 376 48.04 -5.74 -41.91
C ARG A 376 48.25 -6.90 -40.96
N LEU A 377 47.63 -8.04 -41.26
CA LEU A 377 47.64 -9.21 -40.40
C LEU A 377 49.01 -9.90 -40.40
N ILE A 378 49.67 -9.92 -39.24
CA ILE A 378 50.90 -10.67 -38.98
C ILE A 378 50.56 -12.11 -38.58
N TYR A 379 49.60 -12.25 -37.65
CA TYR A 379 49.17 -13.53 -37.12
C TYR A 379 47.70 -13.47 -36.71
N ALA A 380 46.97 -14.59 -36.82
CA ALA A 380 45.63 -14.76 -36.26
C ALA A 380 45.41 -16.21 -35.82
N SER A 381 44.67 -16.39 -34.73
CA SER A 381 44.21 -17.69 -34.28
C SER A 381 43.40 -18.40 -35.35
N LYS A 382 43.55 -19.72 -35.43
CA LYS A 382 42.89 -20.56 -36.45
C LYS A 382 41.36 -20.47 -36.38
N THR A 383 40.81 -20.27 -35.18
CA THR A 383 39.38 -20.10 -34.90
C THR A 383 38.73 -18.92 -35.63
N LEU A 384 39.49 -17.86 -35.91
CA LEU A 384 38.97 -16.64 -36.54
C LEU A 384 38.80 -16.80 -38.05
N ALA A 385 39.55 -17.70 -38.68
CA ALA A 385 39.55 -17.94 -40.13
C ALA A 385 39.80 -16.67 -40.96
N LEU A 386 40.70 -15.80 -40.51
CA LEU A 386 41.06 -14.57 -41.21
C LEU A 386 42.08 -14.82 -42.35
N PRO A 387 41.95 -14.13 -43.49
CA PRO A 387 42.89 -14.23 -44.59
C PRO A 387 44.26 -13.66 -44.19
N LYS A 388 45.33 -14.42 -44.45
CA LYS A 388 46.70 -13.98 -44.18
C LYS A 388 47.07 -12.82 -45.12
N LEU A 389 47.87 -11.86 -44.63
CA LEU A 389 48.45 -10.74 -45.41
C LEU A 389 47.47 -9.66 -45.92
N GLU A 390 46.18 -9.75 -45.60
CA GLU A 390 45.23 -8.69 -45.93
C GLU A 390 45.23 -7.58 -44.86
N ARG A 391 44.85 -6.37 -45.27
CA ARG A 391 44.55 -5.29 -44.33
C ARG A 391 43.28 -5.69 -43.58
N LEU A 392 43.36 -5.72 -42.26
CA LEU A 392 42.24 -6.14 -41.44
C LEU A 392 41.11 -5.10 -41.54
N ASN A 393 39.98 -5.55 -42.07
CA ASN A 393 38.72 -4.83 -41.99
C ASN A 393 37.98 -5.29 -40.74
N TYR A 394 37.82 -4.41 -39.76
CA TYR A 394 36.99 -4.64 -38.59
C TYR A 394 36.11 -3.42 -38.34
N ARG A 395 34.96 -3.64 -37.70
CA ARG A 395 34.08 -2.56 -37.27
C ARG A 395 33.92 -2.62 -35.77
N GLN A 396 34.07 -1.49 -35.09
CA GLN A 396 33.63 -1.36 -33.70
C GLN A 396 32.10 -1.47 -33.67
N SER A 397 31.60 -2.46 -32.94
CA SER A 397 30.18 -2.77 -32.79
C SER A 397 29.70 -2.39 -31.39
N GLY A 398 28.42 -2.62 -31.11
CA GLY A 398 27.88 -2.41 -29.76
C GLY A 398 27.55 -0.96 -29.41
N LYS A 399 27.37 -0.05 -30.39
CA LYS A 399 26.99 1.35 -30.10
C LYS A 399 25.68 1.48 -29.33
N HIS A 400 24.74 0.55 -29.54
CA HIS A 400 23.46 0.49 -28.84
C HIS A 400 23.48 -0.40 -27.59
N TYR A 401 24.61 -1.09 -27.32
CA TYR A 401 24.76 -2.00 -26.20
C TYR A 401 25.41 -1.27 -25.02
N SER A 402 24.76 -1.32 -23.86
CA SER A 402 25.37 -0.83 -22.62
C SER A 402 26.41 -1.84 -22.12
N SER A 403 27.69 -1.54 -22.32
CA SER A 403 28.82 -2.32 -21.81
C SER A 403 30.04 -1.46 -21.49
N LEU A 404 30.85 -1.93 -20.55
CA LEU A 404 32.16 -1.38 -20.20
C LEU A 404 33.28 -1.87 -21.12
N LEU A 405 33.03 -2.92 -21.92
CA LEU A 405 34.02 -3.56 -22.76
C LEU A 405 33.90 -3.09 -24.21
N PRO A 406 35.02 -2.83 -24.90
CA PRO A 406 34.97 -2.52 -26.31
C PRO A 406 34.62 -3.80 -27.09
N MET A 407 33.80 -3.64 -28.11
CA MET A 407 33.28 -4.73 -28.94
C MET A 407 33.66 -4.52 -30.39
N LEU A 408 33.82 -5.62 -31.11
CA LEU A 408 34.08 -5.58 -32.54
C LEU A 408 33.41 -6.74 -33.28
N ASN A 409 33.23 -6.51 -34.58
CA ASN A 409 32.84 -7.53 -35.55
C ASN A 409 33.95 -7.71 -36.57
N LEU A 410 34.26 -8.97 -36.88
CA LEU A 410 35.27 -9.36 -37.86
C LEU A 410 34.63 -9.90 -39.13
N LYS A 411 33.48 -10.59 -39.03
CA LYS A 411 32.81 -11.20 -40.20
C LYS A 411 31.56 -10.44 -40.59
N ALA A 412 30.65 -10.20 -39.64
CA ALA A 412 29.40 -9.48 -39.86
C ALA A 412 29.59 -7.95 -39.69
N LEU A 413 30.31 -7.33 -40.62
CA LEU A 413 30.62 -5.89 -40.57
C LEU A 413 29.38 -4.99 -40.70
N ASP A 414 28.30 -5.50 -41.30
CA ASP A 414 27.04 -4.76 -41.46
C ASP A 414 26.09 -4.94 -40.26
N ASN A 415 26.32 -5.96 -39.44
CA ASN A 415 25.51 -6.23 -38.25
C ASN A 415 25.99 -5.39 -37.06
N ASP A 416 25.05 -4.84 -36.30
CA ASP A 416 25.36 -4.06 -35.08
C ASP A 416 25.48 -4.96 -33.84
N SER A 417 24.99 -6.21 -33.92
CA SER A 417 25.20 -7.21 -32.87
C SER A 417 26.68 -7.57 -32.74
N PRO A 418 27.27 -7.46 -31.53
CA PRO A 418 28.68 -7.69 -31.31
C PRO A 418 29.06 -9.17 -31.40
N GLU A 419 30.13 -9.48 -32.16
CA GLU A 419 30.70 -10.84 -32.24
C GLU A 419 31.66 -11.11 -31.07
N TYR A 420 32.54 -10.16 -30.79
CA TYR A 420 33.62 -10.30 -29.80
C TYR A 420 33.69 -9.09 -28.88
N VAL A 421 34.05 -9.33 -27.62
CA VAL A 421 34.66 -8.32 -26.75
C VAL A 421 36.17 -8.43 -26.87
N TYR A 422 36.87 -7.30 -26.77
CA TYR A 422 38.31 -7.31 -27.02
C TYR A 422 39.12 -6.46 -26.07
N SER A 423 40.43 -6.70 -26.06
CA SER A 423 41.41 -5.79 -25.49
C SER A 423 42.55 -5.60 -26.48
N GLN A 424 43.08 -4.38 -26.54
CA GLN A 424 44.16 -4.01 -27.45
C GLN A 424 45.41 -3.66 -26.65
N TYR A 425 46.54 -4.24 -27.05
CA TYR A 425 47.86 -3.93 -26.50
C TYR A 425 48.79 -3.48 -27.63
N ARG A 426 49.43 -2.31 -27.48
CA ARG A 426 50.33 -1.74 -28.49
C ARG A 426 51.78 -1.90 -28.05
N LEU A 427 52.59 -2.48 -28.93
CA LEU A 427 54.02 -2.70 -28.75
C LEU A 427 54.82 -1.42 -29.09
N PRO A 428 56.08 -1.29 -28.62
CA PRO A 428 56.95 -0.14 -28.95
C PRO A 428 57.21 0.04 -30.45
N ASN A 429 57.21 -1.05 -31.23
CA ASN A 429 57.35 -1.03 -32.69
C ASN A 429 56.03 -0.74 -33.43
N ASN A 430 55.00 -0.26 -32.73
CA ASN A 430 53.66 0.05 -33.25
C ASN A 430 52.81 -1.15 -33.70
N TRP A 431 53.29 -2.38 -33.52
CA TRP A 431 52.43 -3.54 -33.68
C TRP A 431 51.34 -3.55 -32.63
N GLN A 432 50.17 -4.07 -33.00
CA GLN A 432 49.01 -4.13 -32.12
C GLN A 432 48.56 -5.57 -31.97
N ILE A 433 48.33 -5.98 -30.73
CA ILE A 433 47.81 -7.29 -30.38
C ILE A 433 46.37 -7.10 -29.90
N PHE A 434 45.48 -7.87 -30.49
CA PHE A 434 44.08 -7.93 -30.11
C PHE A 434 43.82 -9.29 -29.48
N VAL A 435 43.29 -9.29 -28.26
CA VAL A 435 42.79 -10.49 -27.59
C VAL A 435 41.27 -10.40 -27.55
N LEU A 436 40.62 -11.46 -27.98
CA LEU A 436 39.19 -11.55 -28.25
C LEU A 436 38.57 -12.64 -27.39
N ASP A 437 37.42 -12.34 -26.82
CA ASP A 437 36.51 -13.32 -26.22
C ASP A 437 35.16 -13.26 -26.95
N PRO A 438 34.55 -14.39 -27.31
CA PRO A 438 33.21 -14.38 -27.93
C PRO A 438 32.18 -13.70 -27.01
N TYR A 439 31.32 -12.84 -27.56
CA TYR A 439 30.33 -12.13 -26.74
C TYR A 439 29.17 -13.03 -26.27
N ALA A 440 28.79 -14.04 -27.07
CA ALA A 440 27.62 -14.87 -26.80
C ALA A 440 27.67 -15.65 -25.46
N PRO A 441 28.79 -16.27 -25.05
CA PRO A 441 28.92 -16.89 -23.73
C PRO A 441 28.68 -15.92 -22.57
N LEU A 442 29.21 -14.70 -22.64
CA LEU A 442 28.96 -13.67 -21.62
C LEU A 442 27.46 -13.34 -21.52
N LEU A 443 26.77 -13.25 -22.67
CA LEU A 443 25.33 -13.01 -22.70
C LEU A 443 24.54 -14.15 -22.02
N HIS A 444 24.92 -15.41 -22.29
CA HIS A 444 24.29 -16.59 -21.66
C HIS A 444 24.52 -16.66 -20.16
N GLU A 445 25.73 -16.30 -19.69
CA GLU A 445 26.05 -16.23 -18.26
C GLU A 445 25.19 -15.19 -17.56
N VAL A 446 25.04 -14.01 -18.17
CA VAL A 446 24.16 -12.96 -17.66
C VAL A 446 22.71 -13.41 -17.65
N GLU A 447 22.23 -14.00 -18.75
CA GLU A 447 20.87 -14.53 -18.86
C GLU A 447 20.56 -15.52 -17.72
N ARG A 448 21.42 -16.52 -17.53
CA ARG A 448 21.24 -17.54 -16.49
C ARG A 448 21.16 -16.91 -15.11
N GLN A 449 22.01 -15.91 -14.82
CA GLN A 449 21.99 -15.17 -13.57
C GLN A 449 20.67 -14.42 -13.37
N PHE A 450 20.15 -13.75 -14.40
CA PHE A 450 18.88 -13.04 -14.32
C PHE A 450 17.69 -13.99 -14.13
N ILE A 451 17.64 -15.09 -14.88
CA ILE A 451 16.59 -16.11 -14.72
C ILE A 451 16.61 -16.66 -13.30
N PHE A 452 17.79 -17.01 -12.78
CA PHE A 452 17.95 -17.52 -11.41
C PHE A 452 17.49 -16.51 -10.36
N THR A 453 17.95 -15.26 -10.45
CA THR A 453 17.59 -14.22 -9.47
C THR A 453 16.13 -13.78 -9.58
N PHE A 454 15.52 -13.82 -10.76
CA PHE A 454 14.09 -13.58 -10.93
C PHE A 454 13.22 -14.74 -10.44
N ALA A 455 13.66 -15.98 -10.58
CA ALA A 455 13.00 -17.13 -9.96
C ALA A 455 13.03 -17.01 -8.42
N LEU A 456 14.17 -16.61 -7.86
CA LEU A 456 14.31 -16.31 -6.43
C LEU A 456 13.42 -15.13 -6.00
N LEU A 457 13.36 -14.06 -6.81
CA LEU A 457 12.47 -12.93 -6.57
C LEU A 457 11.01 -13.38 -6.52
N LEU A 458 10.56 -14.21 -7.47
CA LEU A 458 9.19 -14.75 -7.47
C LEU A 458 8.88 -15.50 -6.18
N LEU A 459 9.81 -16.35 -5.71
CA LEU A 459 9.69 -17.03 -4.42
C LEU A 459 9.55 -16.03 -3.25
N PHE A 460 10.38 -14.99 -3.22
CA PHE A 460 10.31 -13.96 -2.18
C PHE A 460 9.06 -13.09 -2.26
N LEU A 461 8.53 -12.82 -3.45
CA LEU A 461 7.26 -12.12 -3.63
C LEU A 461 6.07 -12.98 -3.16
N LEU A 462 6.15 -14.31 -3.29
CA LEU A 462 5.15 -15.21 -2.70
C LEU A 462 5.28 -15.26 -1.17
N LEU A 463 6.51 -15.30 -0.65
CA LEU A 463 6.77 -15.25 0.80
C LEU A 463 6.34 -13.90 1.40
N SER A 464 6.50 -12.79 0.66
CA SER A 464 6.11 -11.46 1.10
C SER A 464 4.61 -11.36 1.37
N LEU A 465 3.76 -12.12 0.65
CA LEU A 465 2.33 -12.22 0.94
C LEU A 465 2.07 -12.84 2.32
N LEU A 466 2.83 -13.88 2.69
CA LEU A 466 2.72 -14.52 4.00
C LEU A 466 3.19 -13.57 5.10
N VAL A 467 4.36 -12.93 4.92
CA VAL A 467 4.91 -11.98 5.88
C VAL A 467 3.97 -10.79 6.06
N ALA A 468 3.49 -10.18 4.97
CA ALA A 468 2.53 -9.09 5.01
C ALA A 468 1.24 -9.50 5.74
N ARG A 469 0.76 -10.73 5.52
CA ARG A 469 -0.45 -11.25 6.18
C ARG A 469 -0.24 -11.45 7.67
N VAL A 470 0.89 -12.00 8.08
CA VAL A 470 1.25 -12.18 9.50
C VAL A 470 1.36 -10.83 10.19
N VAL A 471 2.09 -9.88 9.61
CA VAL A 471 2.27 -8.52 10.16
C VAL A 471 0.93 -7.80 10.25
N GLY A 472 0.15 -7.81 9.17
CA GLY A 472 -1.18 -7.19 9.13
C GLY A 472 -2.10 -7.76 10.22
N GLN A 473 -2.20 -9.09 10.32
CA GLN A 473 -3.05 -9.74 11.33
C GLN A 473 -2.59 -9.45 12.76
N ARG A 474 -1.28 -9.44 13.05
CA ARG A 474 -0.78 -9.12 14.39
C ARG A 474 -1.09 -7.69 14.82
N LEU A 475 -1.08 -6.75 13.88
CA LEU A 475 -1.37 -5.34 14.18
C LEU A 475 -2.88 -5.05 14.26
N THR A 476 -3.71 -5.67 13.41
CA THR A 476 -5.11 -5.24 13.27
C THR A 476 -6.13 -6.12 13.98
N LYS A 477 -5.84 -7.41 14.21
CA LYS A 477 -6.78 -8.30 14.91
C LYS A 477 -7.11 -7.83 16.34
N PRO A 478 -6.17 -7.30 17.15
CA PRO A 478 -6.50 -6.73 18.45
C PRO A 478 -7.47 -5.56 18.35
N LEU A 479 -7.28 -4.66 17.38
CA LEU A 479 -8.15 -3.50 17.16
C LEU A 479 -9.55 -3.91 16.69
N GLU A 480 -9.64 -4.93 15.84
CA GLU A 480 -10.91 -5.48 15.36
C GLU A 480 -11.72 -6.11 16.49
N LEU A 481 -11.06 -6.87 17.38
CA LEU A 481 -11.69 -7.43 18.59
C LEU A 481 -12.24 -6.34 19.52
N ILE A 482 -11.46 -5.28 19.78
CA ILE A 482 -11.91 -4.14 20.59
C ILE A 482 -13.10 -3.45 19.93
N SER A 483 -13.03 -3.20 18.61
CA SER A 483 -14.13 -2.58 17.87
C SER A 483 -15.40 -3.42 17.91
N GLU A 484 -15.31 -4.74 17.78
CA GLU A 484 -16.47 -5.64 17.86
C GLU A 484 -17.09 -5.68 19.26
N GLN A 485 -16.26 -5.71 20.31
CA GLN A 485 -16.73 -5.69 21.70
C GLN A 485 -17.49 -4.40 22.00
N LEU A 486 -16.98 -3.24 21.55
CA LEU A 486 -17.65 -1.95 21.67
C LEU A 486 -18.98 -1.90 20.89
N ASN A 487 -18.99 -2.40 19.65
CA ASN A 487 -20.19 -2.35 18.80
C ASN A 487 -21.33 -3.26 19.29
N LYS A 488 -21.01 -4.41 19.91
CA LYS A 488 -22.01 -5.34 20.44
C LYS A 488 -22.63 -4.89 21.75
N GLY A 489 -22.23 -3.74 22.29
CA GLY A 489 -22.68 -3.27 23.61
C GLY A 489 -22.30 -4.25 24.74
N MET A 490 -21.38 -5.18 24.48
CA MET A 490 -20.91 -6.09 25.51
C MET A 490 -20.08 -5.31 26.51
N ARG A 491 -20.41 -5.47 27.79
CA ARG A 491 -19.61 -4.94 28.89
C ARG A 491 -18.19 -5.50 28.78
N LEU A 492 -17.16 -4.67 28.92
CA LEU A 492 -15.74 -5.08 28.99
C LEU A 492 -15.42 -5.84 30.30
N THR A 493 -16.41 -6.51 30.88
CA THR A 493 -16.42 -7.16 32.19
C THR A 493 -16.05 -8.63 32.13
N GLU A 494 -16.17 -9.29 30.98
CA GLU A 494 -15.69 -10.67 30.85
C GLU A 494 -14.16 -10.70 30.83
N ASP A 495 -13.60 -11.51 31.72
CA ASP A 495 -12.18 -11.80 31.91
C ASP A 495 -11.56 -12.59 30.74
N LYS A 496 -12.03 -12.33 29.50
CA LYS A 496 -11.22 -12.53 28.32
C LYS A 496 -10.13 -11.47 28.38
N ARG A 497 -9.10 -11.76 29.17
CA ARG A 497 -7.80 -11.15 29.01
C ARG A 497 -7.51 -11.17 27.51
N LEU A 498 -7.00 -10.06 26.99
CA LEU A 498 -6.18 -10.11 25.79
C LEU A 498 -4.96 -10.97 26.17
N ASP A 499 -5.16 -12.28 26.26
CA ASP A 499 -4.15 -13.24 26.68
C ASP A 499 -3.12 -13.31 25.57
N GLY A 500 -1.89 -12.94 25.91
CA GLY A 500 -0.73 -13.26 25.11
C GLY A 500 0.25 -12.12 24.97
N HIS A 501 1.53 -12.44 25.14
CA HIS A 501 2.72 -11.60 24.97
C HIS A 501 2.90 -11.01 23.54
N ASN A 502 1.84 -10.94 22.73
CA ASN A 502 1.85 -10.59 21.31
C ASN A 502 0.98 -9.37 20.96
N VAL A 503 0.41 -8.67 21.95
CA VAL A 503 -0.34 -7.42 21.73
C VAL A 503 0.58 -6.23 22.04
N PRO A 504 0.68 -5.22 21.15
CA PRO A 504 1.45 -4.00 21.43
C PRO A 504 0.97 -3.30 22.71
N VAL A 505 1.91 -2.75 23.48
CA VAL A 505 1.64 -2.14 24.80
C VAL A 505 0.66 -0.97 24.68
N GLU A 506 0.74 -0.21 23.59
CA GLU A 506 -0.15 0.91 23.28
C GLU A 506 -1.62 0.47 23.17
N VAL A 507 -1.86 -0.70 22.57
CA VAL A 507 -3.22 -1.25 22.43
C VAL A 507 -3.75 -1.71 23.79
N THR A 508 -2.87 -2.27 24.64
CA THR A 508 -3.27 -2.66 26.00
C THR A 508 -3.61 -1.45 26.88
N HIS A 509 -2.85 -0.36 26.77
CA HIS A 509 -3.11 0.88 27.50
C HIS A 509 -4.44 1.51 27.09
N LEU A 510 -4.70 1.58 25.78
CA LEU A 510 -5.96 2.08 25.25
C LEU A 510 -7.15 1.23 25.71
N TYR A 511 -6.99 -0.10 25.73
CA TYR A 511 -8.03 -1.02 26.22
C TYR A 511 -8.31 -0.81 27.71
N SER A 512 -7.28 -0.62 28.55
CA SER A 512 -7.48 -0.33 29.97
C SER A 512 -8.17 1.02 30.20
N GLU A 513 -7.76 2.08 29.49
CA GLU A 513 -8.41 3.39 29.61
C GLU A 513 -9.89 3.34 29.20
N LEU A 514 -10.21 2.66 28.09
CA LEU A 514 -11.59 2.48 27.66
C LEU A 514 -12.42 1.68 28.68
N LYS A 515 -11.83 0.64 29.28
CA LYS A 515 -12.47 -0.14 30.33
C LYS A 515 -12.75 0.70 31.58
N ASP A 516 -11.81 1.54 31.99
CA ASP A 516 -11.98 2.42 33.14
C ASP A 516 -13.01 3.52 32.86
N SER A 517 -13.03 4.11 31.67
CA SER A 517 -14.05 5.07 31.24
C SER A 517 -15.46 4.44 31.24
N GLN A 518 -15.60 3.20 30.76
CA GLN A 518 -16.89 2.47 30.80
C GLN A 518 -17.34 2.21 32.23
N ARG A 519 -16.43 1.85 33.14
CA ARG A 519 -16.72 1.66 34.57
C ARG A 519 -17.19 2.96 35.23
N GLN A 520 -16.53 4.09 34.94
CA GLN A 520 -16.92 5.40 35.45
C GLN A 520 -18.33 5.79 34.97
N LEU A 521 -18.62 5.61 33.68
CA LEU A 521 -19.94 5.89 33.12
C LEU A 521 -21.03 5.03 33.78
N MET A 522 -20.75 3.76 34.03
CA MET A 522 -21.70 2.85 34.67
C MET A 522 -21.94 3.21 36.15
N ALA A 523 -20.88 3.57 36.88
CA ALA A 523 -21.01 4.07 38.24
C ALA A 523 -21.85 5.37 38.30
N HIS A 524 -21.66 6.26 37.32
CA HIS A 524 -22.46 7.47 37.21
C HIS A 524 -23.93 7.19 36.85
N GLN A 525 -24.20 6.22 35.97
CA GLN A 525 -25.57 5.78 35.66
C GLN A 525 -26.29 5.25 36.90
N LEU A 526 -25.63 4.42 37.71
CA LEU A 526 -26.20 3.89 38.95
C LEU A 526 -26.50 5.00 39.97
N ASP A 527 -25.57 5.95 40.15
CA ASP A 527 -25.78 7.13 41.01
C ASP A 527 -26.96 8.00 40.54
N LEU A 528 -27.13 8.16 39.22
CA LEU A 528 -28.27 8.88 38.65
C LEU A 528 -29.58 8.12 38.86
N GLU A 529 -29.61 6.80 38.65
CA GLU A 529 -30.80 5.97 38.90
C GLU A 529 -31.24 6.03 40.36
N GLU A 530 -30.30 5.93 41.30
CA GLU A 530 -30.57 6.07 42.73
C GLU A 530 -31.18 7.46 43.06
N LYS A 531 -30.58 8.54 42.53
CA LYS A 531 -31.10 9.90 42.70
C LYS A 531 -32.50 10.06 42.13
N VAL A 532 -32.78 9.48 40.96
CA VAL A 532 -34.12 9.52 40.35
C VAL A 532 -35.13 8.84 41.26
N ILE A 533 -34.83 7.65 41.76
CA ILE A 533 -35.72 6.88 42.67
C ILE A 533 -36.03 7.70 43.93
N ILE A 534 -35.00 8.24 44.59
CA ILE A 534 -35.17 9.05 45.80
C ILE A 534 -36.07 10.27 45.52
N ARG A 535 -35.81 11.00 44.43
CA ARG A 535 -36.61 12.17 44.05
C ARG A 535 -38.06 11.82 43.72
N THR A 536 -38.30 10.70 43.04
CA THR A 536 -39.68 10.25 42.78
C THR A 536 -40.44 9.94 44.07
N LEU A 537 -39.81 9.29 45.05
CA LEU A 537 -40.43 8.99 46.34
C LEU A 537 -40.76 10.26 47.14
N GLU A 538 -39.84 11.23 47.19
CA GLU A 538 -40.06 12.53 47.83
C GLU A 538 -41.26 13.26 47.21
N LEU A 539 -41.33 13.27 45.87
CA LEU A 539 -42.41 13.92 45.12
C LEU A 539 -43.77 13.27 45.40
N GLU A 540 -43.82 11.94 45.43
CA GLU A 540 -45.05 11.19 45.73
C GLU A 540 -45.55 11.47 47.15
N GLN A 541 -44.65 11.50 48.14
CA GLN A 541 -45.02 11.82 49.52
C GLN A 541 -45.54 13.25 49.66
N ALA A 542 -44.89 14.22 49.01
CA ALA A 542 -45.35 15.60 49.00
C ALA A 542 -46.74 15.74 48.38
N ASN A 543 -46.98 15.08 47.24
CA ASN A 543 -48.29 15.07 46.57
C ASN A 543 -49.39 14.45 47.45
N ARG A 544 -49.12 13.36 48.17
CA ARG A 544 -50.10 12.75 49.09
C ARG A 544 -50.48 13.69 50.23
N LYS A 545 -49.51 14.35 50.86
CA LYS A 545 -49.76 15.31 51.95
C LYS A 545 -50.57 16.52 51.47
N LEU A 546 -50.24 17.07 50.29
CA LEU A 546 -51.00 18.16 49.68
C LEU A 546 -52.45 17.77 49.39
N LYS A 547 -52.68 16.56 48.87
CA LYS A 547 -54.03 16.05 48.60
C LYS A 547 -54.89 15.94 49.87
N GLN A 548 -54.32 15.43 50.96
CA GLN A 548 -55.04 15.29 52.23
C GLN A 548 -55.41 16.67 52.81
N LEU A 549 -54.46 17.62 52.86
CA LEU A 549 -54.71 18.98 53.35
C LEU A 549 -55.77 19.73 52.54
N ALA A 550 -55.88 19.45 51.24
CA ALA A 550 -56.86 20.11 50.37
C ALA A 550 -58.29 19.55 50.49
N GLN A 551 -58.46 18.28 50.92
CA GLN A 551 -59.73 17.55 50.82
C GLN A 551 -60.47 17.35 52.15
N THR A 552 -59.79 17.47 53.29
CA THR A 552 -60.39 17.25 54.62
C THR A 552 -60.61 18.54 55.41
N ASP A 553 -61.62 18.56 56.27
CA ASP A 553 -61.79 19.59 57.31
C ASP A 553 -60.81 19.34 58.47
N PRO A 554 -60.01 20.34 58.88
CA PRO A 554 -58.95 20.14 59.87
C PRO A 554 -59.45 19.86 61.30
N LEU A 555 -60.70 20.23 61.62
CA LEU A 555 -61.26 20.02 62.97
C LEU A 555 -61.84 18.61 63.14
N THR A 556 -62.66 18.19 62.17
CA THR A 556 -63.46 16.96 62.25
C THR A 556 -62.82 15.78 61.51
N GLY A 557 -61.85 16.04 60.62
CA GLY A 557 -61.26 15.05 59.73
C GLY A 557 -62.25 14.43 58.74
N LEU A 558 -63.45 15.02 58.57
CA LEU A 558 -64.40 14.68 57.50
C LEU A 558 -63.95 15.34 56.20
N ALA A 559 -64.61 15.03 55.08
CA ALA A 559 -64.41 15.81 53.86
C ALA A 559 -64.78 17.29 54.12
N ASN A 560 -64.07 18.22 53.50
CA ASN A 560 -64.49 19.62 53.53
C ASN A 560 -65.56 19.87 52.44
N ARG A 561 -66.26 21.00 52.54
CA ARG A 561 -67.28 21.43 51.59
C ARG A 561 -66.83 21.34 50.12
N ARG A 562 -65.62 21.82 49.80
CA ARG A 562 -65.10 21.80 48.43
C ARG A 562 -64.95 20.38 47.89
N HIS A 563 -64.49 19.45 48.74
CA HIS A 563 -64.36 18.05 48.34
C HIS A 563 -65.73 17.39 48.14
N ALA A 564 -66.74 17.72 48.95
CA ALA A 564 -68.10 17.22 48.79
C ALA A 564 -68.74 17.70 47.48
N GLU A 565 -68.65 19.00 47.20
CA GLU A 565 -69.14 19.61 45.96
C GLU A 565 -68.46 18.99 44.73
N ALA A 566 -67.14 18.84 44.76
CA ALA A 566 -66.39 18.22 43.66
C ALA A 566 -66.71 16.73 43.46
N SER A 567 -67.02 16.01 44.54
CA SER A 567 -67.29 14.57 44.50
C SER A 567 -68.72 14.24 44.05
N PHE A 568 -69.67 15.18 44.22
CA PHE A 568 -71.08 14.97 43.86
C PHE A 568 -71.25 14.48 42.41
N THR A 569 -70.62 15.15 41.43
CA THR A 569 -70.72 14.76 40.01
C THR A 569 -70.24 13.32 39.77
N THR A 570 -69.19 12.90 40.50
CA THR A 570 -68.63 11.55 40.38
C THR A 570 -69.57 10.50 40.98
N LEU A 571 -70.08 10.76 42.18
CA LEU A 571 -71.00 9.87 42.89
C LEU A 571 -72.36 9.78 42.18
N GLN A 572 -72.85 10.90 41.64
CA GLN A 572 -74.05 10.94 40.81
C GLN A 572 -73.88 10.13 39.53
N GLY A 573 -72.78 10.34 38.79
CA GLY A 573 -72.51 9.58 37.57
C GLY A 573 -72.36 8.08 37.82
N LEU A 574 -71.86 7.69 38.99
CA LEU A 574 -71.81 6.30 39.44
C LEU A 574 -73.21 5.70 39.64
N CYS A 575 -74.10 6.41 40.32
CA CYS A 575 -75.49 5.99 40.50
C CYS A 575 -76.28 5.98 39.18
N GLN A 576 -76.08 6.98 38.33
CA GLN A 576 -76.75 7.11 37.03
C GLN A 576 -76.39 5.94 36.09
N ARG A 577 -75.13 5.49 36.07
CA ARG A 577 -74.71 4.32 35.28
C ARG A 577 -75.34 3.02 35.76
N ASN A 578 -75.65 2.92 37.05
CA ASN A 578 -76.18 1.71 37.66
C ASN A 578 -77.71 1.74 37.82
N HIS A 579 -78.37 2.82 37.39
CA HIS A 579 -79.81 3.06 37.61
C HIS A 579 -80.21 2.99 39.09
N GLU A 580 -79.32 3.45 39.97
CA GLU A 580 -79.49 3.38 41.42
C GLU A 580 -79.88 4.73 42.02
N ALA A 581 -80.61 4.69 43.14
CA ALA A 581 -80.97 5.90 43.88
C ALA A 581 -79.78 6.44 44.70
N MET A 582 -79.81 7.74 44.98
CA MET A 582 -78.89 8.39 45.91
C MET A 582 -79.64 9.27 46.89
N ALA A 583 -79.06 9.47 48.07
CA ALA A 583 -79.57 10.42 49.06
C ALA A 583 -78.59 11.57 49.26
N VAL A 584 -79.13 12.79 49.25
CA VAL A 584 -78.43 14.00 49.68
C VAL A 584 -79.06 14.43 51.00
N VAL A 585 -78.23 14.45 52.05
CA VAL A 585 -78.68 14.65 53.42
C VAL A 585 -77.96 15.85 54.01
N LEU A 586 -78.73 16.81 54.52
CA LEU A 586 -78.24 17.88 55.36
C LEU A 586 -78.63 17.60 56.81
N MET A 587 -77.65 17.69 57.69
CA MET A 587 -77.78 17.48 59.12
C MET A 587 -77.24 18.71 59.83
N ASP A 588 -77.96 19.16 60.85
CA ASP A 588 -77.56 20.31 61.67
C ASP A 588 -77.75 19.99 63.14
N LEU A 589 -76.76 20.36 63.95
CA LEU A 589 -76.79 20.14 65.39
C LEU A 589 -77.70 21.18 66.07
N ASP A 590 -78.77 20.70 66.68
CA ASP A 590 -79.78 21.54 67.30
C ASP A 590 -79.21 22.35 68.46
N PHE A 591 -79.47 23.65 68.44
CA PHE A 591 -79.01 24.60 69.46
C PHE A 591 -77.48 24.64 69.65
N PHE A 592 -76.68 24.32 68.61
CA PHE A 592 -75.22 24.30 68.71
C PHE A 592 -74.61 25.61 69.23
N LYS A 593 -75.18 26.77 68.87
CA LYS A 593 -74.77 28.07 69.44
C LYS A 593 -74.87 28.11 70.97
N ARG A 594 -75.92 27.51 71.57
CA ARG A 594 -76.05 27.43 73.03
C ARG A 594 -74.96 26.54 73.64
N ILE A 595 -74.55 25.48 72.96
CA ILE A 595 -73.43 24.63 73.40
C ILE A 595 -72.15 25.45 73.43
N ASN A 596 -71.87 26.24 72.39
CA ASN A 596 -70.72 27.16 72.39
C ASN A 596 -70.81 28.22 73.49
N ASP A 597 -71.99 28.81 73.69
CA ASP A 597 -72.20 29.86 74.68
C ASP A 597 -72.08 29.33 76.12
N GLU A 598 -72.44 28.06 76.37
CA GLU A 598 -72.46 27.44 77.72
C GLU A 598 -71.18 26.67 78.09
N PHE A 599 -70.52 26.05 77.12
CA PHE A 599 -69.35 25.18 77.31
C PHE A 599 -68.08 25.71 76.61
N GLY A 600 -68.16 26.90 76.01
CA GLY A 600 -67.07 27.49 75.23
C GLY A 600 -66.89 26.85 73.86
N HIS A 601 -66.08 27.50 73.01
CA HIS A 601 -65.78 27.01 71.68
C HIS A 601 -65.10 25.64 71.68
N LEU A 602 -64.30 25.31 72.71
CA LEU A 602 -63.67 24.00 72.83
C LEU A 602 -64.69 22.88 73.11
N GLY A 603 -65.74 23.15 73.90
CA GLY A 603 -66.86 22.23 74.10
C GLY A 603 -67.67 22.00 72.82
N GLY A 604 -67.87 23.04 72.02
CA GLY A 604 -68.47 22.92 70.68
C GLY A 604 -67.58 22.15 69.69
N ASP A 605 -66.28 22.41 69.67
CA ASP A 605 -65.32 21.69 68.83
C ASP A 605 -65.26 20.19 69.16
N GLU A 606 -65.24 19.84 70.46
CA GLU A 606 -65.32 18.45 70.90
C GLU A 606 -66.65 17.81 70.50
N THR A 607 -67.75 18.56 70.61
CA THR A 607 -69.07 18.10 70.15
C THR A 607 -69.03 17.75 68.65
N LEU A 608 -68.45 18.60 67.82
CA LEU A 608 -68.32 18.36 66.38
C LEU A 608 -67.40 17.17 66.06
N LYS A 609 -66.28 17.01 66.79
CA LYS A 609 -65.38 15.86 66.62
C LYS A 609 -66.08 14.55 66.96
N ARG A 610 -66.78 14.49 68.10
CA ARG A 610 -67.48 13.29 68.55
C ARG A 610 -68.62 12.91 67.61
N VAL A 611 -69.39 13.88 67.12
CA VAL A 611 -70.41 13.63 66.09
C VAL A 611 -69.76 13.15 64.80
N ALA A 612 -68.67 13.78 64.35
CA ALA A 612 -67.95 13.36 63.15
C ALA A 612 -67.41 11.93 63.24
N ASP A 613 -66.82 11.55 64.39
CA ASP A 613 -66.34 10.20 64.64
C ASP A 613 -67.49 9.19 64.68
N LEU A 614 -68.62 9.53 65.30
CA LEU A 614 -69.82 8.71 65.26
C LEU A 614 -70.27 8.48 63.80
N LEU A 615 -70.33 9.52 62.99
CA LEU A 615 -70.70 9.40 61.58
C LEU A 615 -69.71 8.52 60.79
N LYS A 616 -68.40 8.69 60.98
CA LYS A 616 -67.38 7.80 60.37
C LYS A 616 -67.55 6.33 60.78
N THR A 617 -67.97 6.06 62.01
CA THR A 617 -68.21 4.67 62.45
C THR A 617 -69.50 4.08 61.91
N LYS A 618 -70.52 4.92 61.67
CA LYS A 618 -71.82 4.48 61.11
C LYS A 618 -71.71 4.26 59.60
N PHE A 619 -71.13 5.20 58.86
CA PHE A 619 -70.97 5.11 57.40
C PHE A 619 -69.59 4.55 57.03
N LYS A 620 -69.53 3.23 56.77
CA LYS A 620 -68.29 2.49 56.49
C LYS A 620 -68.04 2.22 55.01
N ARG A 621 -68.97 2.56 54.11
CA ARG A 621 -68.78 2.33 52.68
C ARG A 621 -67.84 3.40 52.14
N ASP A 622 -66.86 3.00 51.34
CA ASP A 622 -65.95 3.95 50.65
C ASP A 622 -66.68 4.96 49.76
N ALA A 623 -67.92 4.63 49.37
CA ALA A 623 -68.77 5.49 48.55
C ALA A 623 -69.61 6.50 49.36
N ASP A 624 -69.79 6.29 50.66
CA ASP A 624 -70.54 7.22 51.52
C ASP A 624 -69.63 8.42 51.84
N LEU A 625 -69.99 9.61 51.34
CA LEU A 625 -69.21 10.81 51.58
C LEU A 625 -69.86 11.67 52.65
N ILE A 626 -69.19 11.79 53.79
CA ILE A 626 -69.59 12.68 54.87
C ILE A 626 -68.66 13.89 54.90
N SER A 627 -69.25 15.07 54.90
CA SER A 627 -68.51 16.33 54.91
C SER A 627 -69.04 17.31 55.94
N ARG A 628 -68.13 18.13 56.47
CA ARG A 628 -68.51 19.34 57.21
C ARG A 628 -68.79 20.43 56.19
N TYR A 629 -70.07 20.78 56.04
CA TYR A 629 -70.55 21.70 55.02
C TYR A 629 -70.33 23.16 55.45
N GLY A 630 -70.55 23.47 56.73
CA GLY A 630 -70.24 24.78 57.32
C GLY A 630 -70.64 24.85 58.79
N GLY A 631 -69.76 25.34 59.67
CA GLY A 631 -70.07 25.46 61.11
C GLY A 631 -70.44 24.12 61.73
N GLU A 632 -71.71 23.96 62.09
CA GLU A 632 -72.37 22.77 62.65
C GLU A 632 -73.15 21.93 61.62
N GLU A 633 -73.17 22.35 60.36
CA GLU A 633 -73.86 21.67 59.27
C GLU A 633 -72.98 20.58 58.66
N LEU A 634 -73.57 19.40 58.49
CA LEU A 634 -72.97 18.21 57.93
C LEU A 634 -73.75 17.80 56.67
N LEU A 635 -73.02 17.59 55.57
CA LEU A 635 -73.57 17.12 54.30
C LEU A 635 -73.12 15.68 54.07
N LEU A 636 -74.09 14.79 53.86
CA LEU A 636 -73.84 13.41 53.48
C LEU A 636 -74.35 13.17 52.07
N LEU A 637 -73.48 12.61 51.23
CA LEU A 637 -73.82 12.12 49.89
C LEU A 637 -73.75 10.60 49.93
N LEU A 638 -74.91 9.94 49.82
CA LEU A 638 -75.05 8.50 49.99
C LEU A 638 -75.46 7.87 48.65
N PRO A 639 -74.51 7.42 47.82
CA PRO A 639 -74.79 6.79 46.54
C PRO A 639 -75.28 5.35 46.71
N MET A 640 -76.02 4.85 45.71
CA MET A 640 -76.57 3.48 45.69
C MET A 640 -77.25 3.13 47.02
N CYS A 641 -78.14 4.01 47.44
CA CYS A 641 -78.87 3.84 48.66
C CYS A 641 -80.18 3.11 48.39
N ASN A 642 -80.62 2.28 49.35
CA ASN A 642 -81.97 1.73 49.30
C ASN A 642 -82.96 2.80 49.79
N PRO A 643 -83.88 3.30 48.96
CA PRO A 643 -84.74 4.42 49.34
C PRO A 643 -85.59 4.17 50.59
N PHE A 644 -86.01 2.92 50.80
CA PHE A 644 -86.85 2.53 51.94
C PHE A 644 -86.06 2.36 53.25
N LYS A 645 -84.72 2.28 53.19
CA LYS A 645 -83.87 2.09 54.38
C LYS A 645 -83.19 3.37 54.86
N ILE A 646 -83.13 4.42 54.03
CA ILE A 646 -82.43 5.66 54.38
C ILE A 646 -83.11 6.38 55.54
N GLU A 647 -84.42 6.57 55.51
CA GLU A 647 -85.11 7.27 56.59
C GLU A 647 -85.02 6.54 57.96
N PRO A 648 -85.23 5.21 58.04
CA PRO A 648 -84.95 4.45 59.27
C PRO A 648 -83.50 4.61 59.74
N TYR A 649 -82.53 4.56 58.82
CA TYR A 649 -81.12 4.62 59.15
C TYR A 649 -80.68 6.02 59.63
N LEU A 650 -81.20 7.09 59.01
CA LEU A 650 -80.98 8.46 59.48
C LEU A 650 -81.62 8.69 60.87
N ASN A 651 -82.76 8.05 61.15
CA ASN A 651 -83.36 8.09 62.49
C ASN A 651 -82.51 7.35 63.54
N GLU A 652 -81.89 6.22 63.18
CA GLU A 652 -80.93 5.53 64.04
C GLU A 652 -79.72 6.42 64.35
N ILE A 653 -79.18 7.11 63.33
CA ILE A 653 -78.06 8.06 63.51
C ILE A 653 -78.46 9.21 64.42
N ARG A 654 -79.66 9.78 64.22
CA ARG A 654 -80.20 10.84 65.08
C ARG A 654 -80.31 10.39 66.53
N GLN A 655 -80.82 9.19 66.79
CA GLN A 655 -80.89 8.62 68.15
C GLN A 655 -79.49 8.42 68.73
N ALA A 656 -78.55 7.87 67.95
CA ALA A 656 -77.18 7.69 68.38
C ALA A 656 -76.47 9.02 68.71
N ILE A 657 -76.79 10.11 68.00
CA ILE A 657 -76.30 11.46 68.33
C ILE A 657 -76.91 11.93 69.66
N ALA A 658 -78.21 11.74 69.87
CA ALA A 658 -78.90 12.13 71.10
C ALA A 658 -78.40 11.37 72.35
N GLU A 659 -77.94 10.13 72.16
CA GLU A 659 -77.39 9.27 73.22
C GLU A 659 -75.87 9.45 73.40
N LEU A 660 -75.21 10.24 72.55
CA LEU A 660 -73.76 10.38 72.54
C LEU A 660 -73.27 11.02 73.84
N GLU A 661 -72.36 10.32 74.54
CA GLU A 661 -71.73 10.87 75.74
C GLU A 661 -70.58 11.79 75.34
N ILE A 662 -70.85 13.10 75.34
CA ILE A 662 -69.86 14.13 75.04
C ILE A 662 -69.47 14.79 76.36
N ILE A 663 -68.17 14.82 76.65
CA ILE A 663 -67.62 15.44 77.86
C ILE A 663 -66.83 16.66 77.42
N ASN A 664 -67.13 17.82 78.00
CA ASN A 664 -66.37 19.02 77.74
C ASN A 664 -64.93 18.85 78.27
N PRO A 665 -63.88 19.00 77.43
CA PRO A 665 -62.51 18.82 77.88
C PRO A 665 -62.06 19.82 78.96
N GLU A 666 -62.65 21.01 79.02
CA GLU A 666 -62.23 22.06 79.97
C GLU A 666 -62.78 21.85 81.39
N ASP A 667 -64.05 21.48 81.55
CA ASP A 667 -64.73 21.46 82.85
C ASP A 667 -65.40 20.12 83.18
N GLN A 668 -65.20 19.10 82.33
CA GLN A 668 -65.72 17.73 82.51
C GLN A 668 -67.25 17.63 82.61
N ARG A 669 -68.00 18.69 82.25
CA ARG A 669 -69.46 18.64 82.22
C ARG A 669 -69.94 17.83 81.00
N ARG A 670 -71.05 17.10 81.18
CA ARG A 670 -71.69 16.34 80.10
C ARG A 670 -72.44 17.31 79.18
N ILE A 671 -72.12 17.26 77.89
CA ILE A 671 -72.81 17.98 76.83
C ILE A 671 -73.80 17.00 76.19
N SER A 672 -75.06 17.43 76.07
CA SER A 672 -76.09 16.72 75.32
C SER A 672 -76.44 17.51 74.08
N VAL A 673 -76.42 16.86 72.92
CA VAL A 673 -76.75 17.47 71.63
C VAL A 673 -77.73 16.57 70.89
N THR A 674 -78.61 17.18 70.12
CA THR A 674 -79.54 16.49 69.22
C THR A 674 -79.33 17.01 67.81
N ALA A 675 -79.77 16.29 66.79
CA ALA A 675 -79.61 16.72 65.41
C ALA A 675 -80.96 16.73 64.69
N SER A 676 -81.18 17.77 63.88
CA SER A 676 -82.25 17.79 62.89
C SER A 676 -81.66 17.36 61.55
N ILE A 677 -82.39 16.54 60.79
CA ILE A 677 -81.91 15.97 59.53
C ILE A 677 -82.96 16.18 58.43
N GLY A 678 -82.55 16.77 57.32
CA GLY A 678 -83.33 16.88 56.10
C GLY A 678 -82.68 16.10 54.97
N ALA A 679 -83.42 15.21 54.32
CA ALA A 679 -82.90 14.39 53.23
C ALA A 679 -83.79 14.43 51.99
N LEU A 680 -83.15 14.45 50.81
CA LEU A 680 -83.79 14.13 49.54
C LEU A 680 -83.26 12.77 49.06
N ILE A 681 -84.17 11.87 48.77
CA ILE A 681 -83.89 10.55 48.18
C ILE A 681 -84.53 10.55 46.79
N ALA A 682 -83.72 10.36 45.75
CA ALA A 682 -84.20 10.29 44.38
C ALA A 682 -83.26 9.47 43.49
N ASN A 683 -83.72 9.16 42.28
CA ASN A 683 -82.83 8.65 41.24
C ASN A 683 -81.76 9.70 40.90
N ALA A 684 -80.57 9.26 40.53
CA ALA A 684 -79.48 10.13 40.10
C ALA A 684 -79.86 11.09 38.96
N SER A 685 -80.90 10.77 38.16
CA SER A 685 -81.45 11.61 37.10
C SER A 685 -82.21 12.87 37.58
N TYR A 686 -82.55 12.98 38.87
CA TYR A 686 -83.41 14.06 39.40
C TYR A 686 -82.91 15.48 39.04
N SER A 687 -81.61 15.75 39.16
CA SER A 687 -81.00 16.99 38.70
C SER A 687 -79.48 16.86 38.66
N PRO A 688 -78.79 17.35 37.61
CA PRO A 688 -77.33 17.35 37.55
C PRO A 688 -76.67 18.36 38.51
N SER A 689 -77.45 19.26 39.14
CA SER A 689 -76.92 20.29 40.04
C SER A 689 -77.12 19.93 41.51
N LEU A 690 -76.02 19.82 42.27
CA LEU A 690 -76.03 19.60 43.71
C LEU A 690 -76.88 20.66 44.44
N GLU A 691 -76.89 21.92 43.97
CA GLU A 691 -77.68 23.00 44.59
C GLU A 691 -79.18 22.68 44.61
N VAL A 692 -79.69 21.99 43.57
CA VAL A 692 -81.11 21.60 43.50
C VAL A 692 -81.43 20.52 44.53
N TRP A 693 -80.51 19.58 44.74
CA TRP A 693 -80.65 18.56 45.79
C TRP A 693 -80.57 19.16 47.18
N LEU A 694 -79.57 20.03 47.41
CA LEU A 694 -79.39 20.73 48.68
C LEU A 694 -80.58 21.60 49.02
N LYS A 695 -81.14 22.35 48.06
CA LYS A 695 -82.32 23.20 48.30
C LYS A 695 -83.52 22.40 48.83
N LYS A 696 -83.68 21.15 48.37
CA LYS A 696 -84.76 20.29 48.85
C LYS A 696 -84.43 19.64 50.19
N ALA A 697 -83.19 19.19 50.38
CA ALA A 697 -82.72 18.68 51.68
C ALA A 697 -82.80 19.77 52.77
N ASP A 698 -82.46 21.02 52.44
CA ASP A 698 -82.53 22.18 53.32
C ASP A 698 -83.98 22.54 53.67
N ALA A 699 -84.89 22.53 52.71
CA ALA A 699 -86.32 22.70 52.99
C ALA A 699 -86.84 21.63 53.98
N ASN A 700 -86.39 20.38 53.84
CA ASN A 700 -86.75 19.30 54.76
C ASN A 700 -86.10 19.49 56.14
N LEU A 701 -84.86 19.98 56.19
CA LEU A 701 -84.16 20.29 57.44
C LEU A 701 -84.84 21.45 58.18
N TYR A 702 -85.25 22.49 57.46
CA TYR A 702 -86.01 23.61 57.99
C TYR A 702 -87.34 23.13 58.56
N GLN A 703 -88.06 22.28 57.84
CA GLN A 703 -89.28 21.67 58.34
C GLN A 703 -89.00 20.87 59.63
N ALA A 704 -87.92 20.08 59.67
CA ALA A 704 -87.54 19.30 60.85
C ALA A 704 -87.30 20.20 62.07
N LYS A 705 -86.64 21.35 61.87
CA LYS A 705 -86.43 22.36 62.91
C LYS A 705 -87.73 23.03 63.35
N SER A 706 -88.63 23.36 62.42
CA SER A 706 -89.89 24.07 62.70
C SER A 706 -90.90 23.23 63.48
N GLU A 707 -90.92 21.91 63.27
CA GLU A 707 -91.89 21.03 63.92
C GLU A 707 -91.45 20.55 65.32
N GLY A 708 -90.33 21.05 65.84
CA GLY A 708 -89.86 20.76 67.19
C GLY A 708 -88.45 20.18 67.29
N ARG A 709 -87.65 20.20 66.21
CA ARG A 709 -86.26 19.71 66.16
C ARG A 709 -86.12 18.22 66.47
N ASN A 710 -84.87 17.73 66.56
CA ASN A 710 -84.51 16.35 66.85
C ASN A 710 -85.34 15.33 66.06
N ARG A 711 -85.44 15.53 64.75
CA ARG A 711 -86.20 14.66 63.84
C ARG A 711 -85.60 14.59 62.46
N VAL A 712 -86.03 13.58 61.72
CA VAL A 712 -85.66 13.35 60.32
C VAL A 712 -86.87 13.66 59.46
N ILE A 713 -86.68 14.47 58.42
CA ILE A 713 -87.67 14.66 57.35
C ILE A 713 -87.03 14.26 56.03
N CYS A 714 -87.61 13.26 55.38
CA CYS A 714 -87.19 12.75 54.10
C CYS A 714 -88.24 13.05 53.03
N THR A 715 -87.81 13.54 51.87
CA THR A 715 -88.64 13.50 50.66
C THR A 715 -88.13 12.40 49.75
N LEU A 716 -89.01 11.48 49.38
CA LEU A 716 -88.78 10.53 48.30
C LEU A 716 -89.38 11.11 47.01
N SER A 717 -88.54 11.42 46.01
CA SER A 717 -89.04 11.89 44.72
C SER A 717 -89.43 10.70 43.84
N ALA A 718 -90.74 10.50 43.64
CA ALA A 718 -91.29 9.36 42.90
C ALA A 718 -91.29 9.54 41.37
N GLN A 719 -90.96 10.72 40.84
CA GLN A 719 -91.08 11.01 39.40
C GLN A 719 -90.02 10.34 38.51
N ASP A 720 -89.02 9.64 39.07
CA ASP A 720 -87.95 8.98 38.29
C ASP A 720 -87.49 7.62 38.87
N LEU A 721 -88.32 6.92 39.66
CA LEU A 721 -88.03 5.59 40.22
C LEU A 721 -88.52 4.42 39.34
N GLY A 722 -88.49 4.60 38.01
CA GLY A 722 -88.84 3.59 37.01
C GLY A 722 -87.63 2.83 36.50
#